data_AF-A0A9E3I4C1-F1
#
_entry.id   AF-A0A9E3I4C1-F1
#
_cell.length_a   1.000
_cell.length_b   1.000
_cell.length_c   1.000
_cell.angle_alpha   90.00
_cell.angle_beta   90.00
_cell.angle_gamma   90.00
#
_symmetry.space_group_name_H-M   'P 1'
#
loop_
_entity.id
_entity.type
_entity.pdbx_description
1 polymer ?
#
loop_
_entity_poly.entity_id
_entity_poly.type
_entity_poly.pdbx_seq_one_letter_code
_entity_poly.pdbx_strand_id
1 'polypeptide(L)'
;MKEKRVLFNVSILALIVWVAGLGLTPYAMAHSIGDVVMVPKAPAGLLDGEPVTVRFSYETEEQRGVRIYAIPYTKGQRTPGAEVSQSPLYQVGKGEGSANFTIYSQDIMVDEVQLMMTTSDQGSILLELSIGVEYLFYAHSITNIVLSPPSPATLLPGANVNITFDYGTTEANGVRIWARPFTNGALMPAYTAHGSIVHPVGNGSGTGWFSIPYGNVAVDEIRFQMYDPCGVVLLRELFIPVLYRYCDGTCVWHVDTDAPGANTGRNWIDAFNDLQDAFEAAAPGDKIKVAEGTYKPDQGGGQTPGDPAATFNLIDEVVIEGAYGGYGEADPDARDMVAYETILSGDLQGNDGPNFTNNADNSHHVVSSNISGGGAVLDGFTVTAGNALAFSPTGQGGGIFIVSGSPILVNCTFIRNKAGRGGGASNSNYGSDDPSFISCKFIGNSAGVGGGMESQGGEPTLTNCVFSGNVSTSSGGGLNNMGFSNVELTNCTLSGNSAVVGGGIYNAWATAGVEVLNCILWSNSDSGGSDESAQIHIDDGTVSVDYTCVKGLSGGLGGTGNIGDDPLFVDADGADNVVGTEDDNVHLLEGSPCIDTGHPAVQYQDIDGSRNDMGAYGGQFGEITDPSVYFGTGFIITNIGELPTTEIGRDANEPNVGLANVEPDIAALFGVPQYKDSPFGGTLRVRGQFGLYDDVDFYQMMLAKWVDGNEPAPEDYEVLDDEKGALQLGKVRWYVDANGWNQEYVRMGPKTIDGRDYLYQLNSPLDGSIWSNPDLRIRWNTKASENGLYTLTYKAYRWADPCQTTLVDVNLPPTDGWDHIILLIDNNPVTATIHNVKYDPCSPNYDDPCDGEIPECAIIGLTDANENLRFTITAKHANGYLRKWVLDALYGKNRYAGVIASDSYTPVSPPYWDGVQEQEYQSEDSTSLDPWEQCAYQFRLRAWARTTNGTNYVYSASFSDHYYLDFGVTTCMRADIDGSGMVDLRDAAELFNHYLDTCGP
;
A
#
# COMPACT_ATOMS: atom_id res chain seq x y z
N MET A 1 -43.71 -12.52 -21.40
CA MET A 1 -44.77 -13.43 -21.89
C MET A 1 -46.10 -12.68 -21.95
N LYS A 2 -46.82 -12.78 -23.10
CA LYS A 2 -48.23 -12.45 -23.46
C LYS A 2 -48.97 -11.41 -22.59
N GLU A 3 -49.44 -10.27 -23.10
CA GLU A 3 -50.48 -10.12 -24.13
C GLU A 3 -50.37 -8.79 -24.91
N LYS A 4 -50.62 -8.85 -26.23
CA LYS A 4 -50.89 -7.69 -27.09
C LYS A 4 -52.33 -7.23 -26.89
N ARG A 5 -52.57 -5.94 -26.61
CA ARG A 5 -53.84 -5.27 -26.91
C ARG A 5 -53.61 -3.94 -27.64
N VAL A 6 -54.44 -3.77 -28.65
CA VAL A 6 -54.38 -2.79 -29.74
C VAL A 6 -54.96 -1.44 -29.28
N LEU A 7 -54.25 -0.36 -29.57
CA LEU A 7 -54.73 1.03 -29.45
C LEU A 7 -55.93 1.26 -30.37
N PHE A 8 -57.10 1.56 -29.80
CA PHE A 8 -58.22 2.17 -30.52
C PHE A 8 -58.22 3.68 -30.28
N ASN A 9 -57.96 4.44 -31.34
CA ASN A 9 -58.31 5.85 -31.45
C ASN A 9 -59.83 5.95 -31.52
N VAL A 10 -60.49 6.45 -30.47
CA VAL A 10 -61.93 6.72 -30.50
C VAL A 10 -62.16 8.19 -30.83
N SER A 11 -62.29 8.47 -32.12
CA SER A 11 -63.10 9.60 -32.59
C SER A 11 -64.57 9.18 -32.45
N ILE A 12 -65.30 9.74 -31.48
CA ILE A 12 -66.77 9.59 -31.47
C ILE A 12 -67.32 10.52 -32.56
N LEU A 13 -67.31 10.02 -33.79
CA LEU A 13 -68.17 10.48 -34.86
C LEU A 13 -69.14 9.34 -35.19
N ALA A 14 -70.42 9.58 -34.91
CA ALA A 14 -71.60 8.93 -35.48
C ALA A 14 -71.79 7.41 -35.26
N LEU A 15 -72.66 7.04 -34.32
CA LEU A 15 -73.46 5.82 -34.44
C LEU A 15 -74.72 6.12 -35.29
N ILE A 16 -74.55 6.25 -36.61
CA ILE A 16 -75.66 6.13 -37.58
C ILE A 16 -75.61 4.69 -38.10
N VAL A 17 -76.51 3.85 -37.59
CA VAL A 17 -76.80 2.53 -38.17
C VAL A 17 -77.58 2.76 -39.46
N TRP A 18 -76.95 2.58 -40.61
CA TRP A 18 -77.63 2.43 -41.89
C TRP A 18 -77.98 0.95 -42.09
N VAL A 19 -79.18 0.57 -41.65
CA VAL A 19 -79.94 -0.54 -42.23
C VAL A 19 -81.21 0.06 -42.83
N ALA A 20 -81.43 -0.25 -44.11
CA ALA A 20 -82.36 0.42 -44.99
C ALA A 20 -83.84 0.31 -44.58
N GLY A 21 -84.57 1.43 -44.75
CA GLY A 21 -85.99 1.41 -45.12
C GLY A 21 -86.98 0.85 -44.12
N LEU A 22 -87.13 1.46 -42.94
CA LEU A 22 -88.37 1.48 -42.15
C LEU A 22 -88.36 2.77 -41.31
N GLY A 23 -89.39 3.62 -41.45
CA GLY A 23 -89.48 4.89 -40.76
C GLY A 23 -89.59 4.75 -39.24
N LEU A 24 -88.46 4.89 -38.55
CA LEU A 24 -88.41 5.07 -37.09
C LEU A 24 -87.65 6.36 -36.79
N THR A 25 -88.34 7.28 -36.12
CA THR A 25 -87.82 8.53 -35.55
C THR A 25 -86.61 8.26 -34.66
N PRO A 26 -85.59 9.14 -34.63
CA PRO A 26 -84.49 8.99 -33.68
C PRO A 26 -85.04 9.07 -32.26
N TYR A 27 -84.73 8.07 -31.43
CA TYR A 27 -84.96 8.12 -29.99
C TYR A 27 -84.23 9.35 -29.45
N ALA A 28 -84.96 10.40 -29.06
CA ALA A 28 -84.38 11.48 -28.28
C ALA A 28 -84.02 10.89 -26.91
N MET A 29 -82.73 10.81 -26.59
CA MET A 29 -82.33 10.48 -25.22
C MET A 29 -82.69 11.69 -24.34
N ALA A 30 -83.52 11.48 -23.31
CA ALA A 30 -84.01 12.55 -22.42
C ALA A 30 -82.88 13.29 -21.67
N HIS A 31 -81.68 12.70 -21.64
CA HIS A 31 -80.48 13.22 -20.98
C HIS A 31 -79.24 12.85 -21.79
N SER A 32 -78.26 13.77 -21.87
CA SER A 32 -76.94 13.48 -22.43
C SER A 32 -75.83 14.28 -21.76
N ILE A 33 -74.62 13.73 -21.79
CA ILE A 33 -73.36 14.38 -21.42
C ILE A 33 -72.42 14.23 -22.63
N GLY A 34 -71.81 15.33 -23.08
CA GLY A 34 -70.94 15.40 -24.25
C GLY A 34 -69.71 16.29 -24.01
N ASP A 35 -68.85 16.42 -25.01
CA ASP A 35 -67.68 17.31 -25.04
C ASP A 35 -66.83 17.25 -23.75
N VAL A 36 -66.63 16.05 -23.21
CA VAL A 36 -65.92 15.88 -21.93
C VAL A 36 -64.44 16.16 -22.12
N VAL A 37 -63.93 17.13 -21.36
CA VAL A 37 -62.51 17.52 -21.34
C VAL A 37 -62.01 17.47 -19.91
N MET A 38 -60.99 16.66 -19.66
CA MET A 38 -60.33 16.57 -18.36
C MET A 38 -59.07 17.44 -18.34
N VAL A 39 -58.84 18.14 -17.24
CA VAL A 39 -57.70 19.03 -17.02
C VAL A 39 -57.07 18.71 -15.67
N PRO A 40 -55.80 18.26 -15.63
CA PRO A 40 -54.95 17.93 -16.79
C PRO A 40 -55.49 16.74 -17.59
N LYS A 41 -55.09 16.61 -18.85
CA LYS A 41 -55.55 15.54 -19.75
C LYS A 41 -54.89 14.21 -19.36
N ALA A 42 -55.66 13.13 -19.20
CA ALA A 42 -55.12 11.78 -18.99
C ALA A 42 -54.35 11.25 -20.23
N PRO A 43 -53.29 10.43 -20.06
CA PRO A 43 -52.71 10.00 -18.79
C PRO A 43 -51.92 11.12 -18.08
N ALA A 44 -51.97 11.20 -16.75
CA ALA A 44 -51.20 12.19 -15.98
C ALA A 44 -50.85 11.73 -14.55
N GLY A 45 -49.65 12.07 -14.08
CA GLY A 45 -49.27 11.96 -12.67
C GLY A 45 -49.57 13.25 -11.91
N LEU A 46 -50.07 13.16 -10.69
CA LEU A 46 -50.51 14.28 -9.85
C LEU A 46 -49.99 14.12 -8.43
N LEU A 47 -49.75 15.24 -7.74
CA LEU A 47 -49.54 15.19 -6.30
C LEU A 47 -50.85 14.97 -5.56
N ASP A 48 -50.78 14.26 -4.43
CA ASP A 48 -51.89 14.18 -3.49
C ASP A 48 -52.40 15.59 -3.16
N GLY A 49 -53.70 15.82 -3.33
CA GLY A 49 -54.31 17.13 -3.17
C GLY A 49 -54.46 17.98 -4.44
N GLU A 50 -53.87 17.58 -5.58
CA GLU A 50 -54.10 18.28 -6.84
C GLU A 50 -55.46 17.93 -7.47
N PRO A 51 -56.26 18.92 -7.92
CA PRO A 51 -57.59 18.65 -8.47
C PRO A 51 -57.54 18.26 -9.96
N VAL A 52 -58.34 17.26 -10.33
CA VAL A 52 -58.71 17.01 -11.73
C VAL A 52 -60.04 17.72 -12.01
N THR A 53 -60.05 18.63 -12.98
CA THR A 53 -61.26 19.33 -13.45
C THR A 53 -61.82 18.62 -14.67
N VAL A 54 -63.06 18.15 -14.58
CA VAL A 54 -63.81 17.56 -15.69
C VAL A 54 -64.83 18.57 -16.20
N ARG A 55 -64.59 19.11 -17.40
CA ARG A 55 -65.52 20.00 -18.12
C ARG A 55 -66.38 19.16 -19.06
N PHE A 56 -67.64 19.51 -19.23
CA PHE A 56 -68.57 18.76 -20.07
C PHE A 56 -69.70 19.66 -20.61
N SER A 57 -70.28 19.30 -21.75
CA SER A 57 -71.58 19.78 -22.19
C SER A 57 -72.67 18.82 -21.70
N TYR A 58 -73.88 19.33 -21.45
CA TYR A 58 -75.03 18.51 -21.05
C TYR A 58 -76.31 18.95 -21.75
N GLU A 59 -77.24 18.02 -21.91
CA GLU A 59 -78.62 18.26 -22.32
C GLU A 59 -79.56 17.48 -21.40
N THR A 60 -80.62 18.11 -20.89
CA THR A 60 -81.61 17.42 -20.05
C THR A 60 -83.02 17.96 -20.23
N GLU A 61 -84.00 17.05 -20.23
CA GLU A 61 -85.43 17.37 -20.19
C GLU A 61 -86.04 17.42 -18.76
N GLU A 62 -85.21 17.22 -17.71
CA GLU A 62 -85.65 17.23 -16.31
C GLU A 62 -86.08 18.64 -15.89
N GLN A 63 -87.37 18.82 -15.64
CA GLN A 63 -87.98 20.15 -15.46
C GLN A 63 -87.46 20.90 -14.22
N ARG A 64 -86.93 20.17 -13.23
CA ARG A 64 -86.35 20.77 -12.01
C ARG A 64 -84.83 20.94 -12.11
N GLY A 65 -84.23 20.64 -13.25
CA GLY A 65 -82.77 20.61 -13.44
C GLY A 65 -82.11 19.37 -12.87
N VAL A 66 -80.80 19.23 -13.12
CA VAL A 66 -79.98 18.06 -12.79
C VAL A 66 -78.73 18.45 -12.00
N ARG A 67 -78.10 17.48 -11.34
CA ARG A 67 -76.76 17.60 -10.76
C ARG A 67 -75.85 16.56 -11.37
N ILE A 68 -74.64 16.96 -11.75
CA ILE A 68 -73.64 16.12 -12.43
C ILE A 68 -72.36 16.09 -11.60
N TYR A 69 -71.92 14.89 -11.21
CA TYR A 69 -70.72 14.66 -10.39
C TYR A 69 -69.65 13.92 -11.19
N ALA A 70 -68.38 14.22 -10.93
CA ALA A 70 -67.25 13.44 -11.44
C ALA A 70 -66.68 12.60 -10.29
N ILE A 71 -66.88 11.28 -10.35
CA ILE A 71 -66.51 10.35 -9.28
C ILE A 71 -65.35 9.49 -9.78
N PRO A 72 -64.17 9.54 -9.15
CA PRO A 72 -63.03 8.70 -9.52
C PRO A 72 -63.20 7.27 -9.00
N TYR A 73 -62.77 6.31 -9.81
CA TYR A 73 -62.73 4.89 -9.50
C TYR A 73 -61.32 4.32 -9.71
N THR A 74 -61.01 3.33 -8.89
CA THR A 74 -59.78 2.53 -8.93
C THR A 74 -60.19 1.05 -8.87
N LYS A 75 -59.85 0.27 -9.90
CA LYS A 75 -60.15 -1.17 -9.98
C LYS A 75 -61.64 -1.48 -9.75
N GLY A 76 -62.52 -0.62 -10.28
CA GLY A 76 -63.97 -0.78 -10.21
C GLY A 76 -64.61 -0.45 -8.85
N GLN A 77 -63.90 0.19 -7.94
CA GLN A 77 -64.45 0.75 -6.69
C GLN A 77 -64.17 2.25 -6.61
N ARG A 78 -64.98 3.02 -5.86
CA ARG A 78 -64.70 4.45 -5.65
C ARG A 78 -63.31 4.61 -5.06
N THR A 79 -62.53 5.52 -5.63
CA THR A 79 -61.14 5.72 -5.23
C THR A 79 -61.07 6.13 -3.75
N PRO A 80 -60.31 5.41 -2.90
CA PRO A 80 -60.08 5.78 -1.50
C PRO A 80 -59.46 7.18 -1.38
N GLY A 81 -59.88 7.94 -0.37
CA GLY A 81 -59.38 9.30 -0.14
C GLY A 81 -59.83 10.33 -1.20
N ALA A 82 -60.78 9.98 -2.05
CA ALA A 82 -61.33 10.91 -3.05
C ALA A 82 -62.31 11.91 -2.43
N GLU A 83 -62.05 13.19 -2.65
CA GLU A 83 -62.98 14.28 -2.42
C GLU A 83 -63.57 14.75 -3.75
N VAL A 84 -64.89 14.64 -3.90
CA VAL A 84 -65.62 15.08 -5.10
C VAL A 84 -66.28 16.42 -4.83
N SER A 85 -66.10 17.38 -5.73
CA SER A 85 -66.70 18.71 -5.62
C SER A 85 -68.23 18.64 -5.56
N GLN A 86 -68.83 19.58 -4.83
CA GLN A 86 -70.29 19.74 -4.84
C GLN A 86 -70.76 20.16 -6.24
N SER A 87 -71.72 19.41 -6.79
CA SER A 87 -72.30 19.73 -8.10
C SER A 87 -73.33 20.86 -7.98
N PRO A 88 -73.27 21.95 -8.77
CA PRO A 88 -74.33 22.96 -8.81
C PRO A 88 -75.59 22.43 -9.49
N LEU A 89 -76.71 23.17 -9.40
CA LEU A 89 -77.94 22.83 -10.11
C LEU A 89 -77.87 23.31 -11.57
N TYR A 90 -77.80 22.38 -12.50
CA TYR A 90 -77.83 22.61 -13.94
C TYR A 90 -79.28 22.67 -14.44
N GLN A 91 -79.65 23.74 -15.15
CA GLN A 91 -81.04 24.00 -15.55
C GLN A 91 -81.47 23.10 -16.72
N VAL A 92 -82.79 22.93 -16.90
CA VAL A 92 -83.37 22.21 -18.05
C VAL A 92 -82.90 22.81 -19.39
N GLY A 93 -82.64 21.98 -20.39
CA GLY A 93 -82.11 22.36 -21.69
C GLY A 93 -80.63 22.01 -21.88
N LYS A 94 -79.93 22.75 -22.75
CA LYS A 94 -78.50 22.56 -23.07
C LYS A 94 -77.62 23.53 -22.28
N GLY A 95 -76.47 23.07 -21.82
CA GLY A 95 -75.48 23.93 -21.18
C GLY A 95 -74.11 23.29 -21.05
N GLU A 96 -73.20 24.01 -20.40
CA GLU A 96 -71.87 23.54 -20.03
C GLU A 96 -71.74 23.48 -18.51
N GLY A 97 -70.90 22.57 -18.03
CA GLY A 97 -70.62 22.37 -16.63
C GLY A 97 -69.19 21.91 -16.38
N SER A 98 -68.83 21.88 -15.10
CA SER A 98 -67.55 21.37 -14.63
C SER A 98 -67.72 20.75 -13.26
N ALA A 99 -67.05 19.63 -13.03
CA ALA A 99 -66.95 18.98 -11.73
C ALA A 99 -65.48 18.60 -11.48
N ASN A 100 -65.06 18.70 -10.23
CA ASN A 100 -63.69 18.38 -9.82
C ASN A 100 -63.67 17.19 -8.86
N PHE A 101 -62.55 16.47 -8.86
CA PHE A 101 -62.20 15.57 -7.77
C PHE A 101 -60.73 15.73 -7.41
N THR A 102 -60.40 15.41 -6.17
CA THR A 102 -59.04 15.42 -5.62
C THR A 102 -58.84 14.13 -4.84
N ILE A 103 -57.62 13.58 -4.84
CA ILE A 103 -57.26 12.38 -4.08
C ILE A 103 -56.25 12.76 -2.99
N TYR A 104 -56.51 12.36 -1.75
CA TYR A 104 -55.62 12.50 -0.59
C TYR A 104 -55.19 11.13 -0.06
N SER A 105 -54.71 10.28 -0.96
CA SER A 105 -54.35 8.91 -0.62
C SER A 105 -53.16 8.50 -1.47
N GLN A 106 -52.08 8.16 -0.79
CA GLN A 106 -50.75 7.93 -1.36
C GLN A 106 -50.75 6.78 -2.37
N ASP A 107 -50.06 6.98 -3.48
CA ASP A 107 -49.74 5.99 -4.53
C ASP A 107 -50.97 5.27 -5.11
N ILE A 108 -51.97 6.06 -5.53
CA ILE A 108 -53.24 5.56 -6.07
C ILE A 108 -53.40 5.88 -7.56
N MET A 109 -53.77 4.87 -8.34
CA MET A 109 -54.17 4.99 -9.75
C MET A 109 -55.69 5.10 -9.87
N VAL A 110 -56.20 6.19 -10.44
CA VAL A 110 -57.58 6.32 -10.93
C VAL A 110 -57.60 5.80 -12.37
N ASP A 111 -58.32 4.69 -12.59
CA ASP A 111 -58.45 4.03 -13.89
C ASP A 111 -59.78 4.36 -14.61
N GLU A 112 -60.73 4.95 -13.90
CA GLU A 112 -62.02 5.37 -14.45
C GLU A 112 -62.56 6.62 -13.74
N VAL A 113 -63.19 7.53 -14.49
CA VAL A 113 -64.00 8.61 -13.94
C VAL A 113 -65.44 8.43 -14.40
N GLN A 114 -66.35 8.32 -13.44
CA GLN A 114 -67.78 8.20 -13.70
C GLN A 114 -68.44 9.57 -13.59
N LEU A 115 -69.06 10.04 -14.68
CA LEU A 115 -69.94 11.19 -14.69
C LEU A 115 -71.37 10.74 -14.36
N MET A 116 -71.86 11.10 -13.17
CA MET A 116 -73.17 10.69 -12.66
C MET A 116 -74.14 11.88 -12.67
N MET A 117 -75.16 11.83 -13.52
CA MET A 117 -76.26 12.79 -13.57
C MET A 117 -77.43 12.32 -12.71
N THR A 118 -77.93 13.18 -11.84
CA THR A 118 -79.03 12.91 -10.91
C THR A 118 -80.12 13.96 -10.99
N THR A 119 -81.31 13.64 -10.49
CA THR A 119 -82.38 14.62 -10.26
C THR A 119 -81.91 15.73 -9.31
N SER A 120 -82.58 16.89 -9.35
CA SER A 120 -82.21 18.05 -8.51
C SER A 120 -82.18 17.76 -7.00
N ASP A 121 -82.99 16.80 -6.54
CA ASP A 121 -83.06 16.29 -5.16
C ASP A 121 -82.12 15.10 -4.88
N GLN A 122 -81.33 14.67 -5.87
CA GLN A 122 -80.38 13.54 -5.82
C GLN A 122 -81.04 12.18 -5.52
N GLY A 123 -82.37 12.08 -5.59
CA GLY A 123 -83.12 10.86 -5.27
C GLY A 123 -83.13 9.81 -6.37
N SER A 124 -82.72 10.16 -7.59
CA SER A 124 -82.64 9.23 -8.72
C SER A 124 -81.48 9.56 -9.65
N ILE A 125 -80.81 8.51 -10.16
CA ILE A 125 -79.76 8.61 -11.17
C ILE A 125 -80.45 8.58 -12.55
N LEU A 126 -80.14 9.56 -13.38
CA LEU A 126 -80.74 9.77 -14.71
C LEU A 126 -79.82 9.28 -15.84
N LEU A 127 -78.51 9.40 -15.65
CA LEU A 127 -77.49 8.97 -16.61
C LEU A 127 -76.17 8.70 -15.88
N GLU A 128 -75.46 7.65 -16.27
CA GLU A 128 -74.08 7.38 -15.87
C GLU A 128 -73.22 7.20 -17.11
N LEU A 129 -72.08 7.88 -17.14
CA LEU A 129 -71.09 7.77 -18.20
C LEU A 129 -69.73 7.47 -17.58
N SER A 130 -69.22 6.26 -17.80
CA SER A 130 -67.87 5.85 -17.38
C SER A 130 -66.85 6.16 -18.46
N ILE A 131 -65.76 6.82 -18.07
CA ILE A 131 -64.66 7.19 -18.96
C ILE A 131 -63.38 6.58 -18.40
N GLY A 132 -62.77 5.67 -19.15
CA GLY A 132 -61.46 5.11 -18.79
C GLY A 132 -60.38 6.18 -18.85
N VAL A 133 -59.59 6.29 -17.79
CA VAL A 133 -58.52 7.27 -17.62
C VAL A 133 -57.30 6.63 -16.98
N GLU A 134 -56.21 7.37 -16.87
CA GLU A 134 -55.04 6.95 -16.12
C GLU A 134 -54.48 8.17 -15.39
N TYR A 135 -54.95 8.40 -14.17
CA TYR A 135 -54.36 9.39 -13.26
C TYR A 135 -53.66 8.69 -12.12
N LEU A 136 -52.42 9.06 -11.84
CA LEU A 136 -51.65 8.45 -10.78
C LEU A 136 -51.25 9.50 -9.74
N PHE A 137 -51.76 9.35 -8.52
CA PHE A 137 -51.55 10.27 -7.40
C PHE A 137 -50.44 9.77 -6.50
N TYR A 138 -49.53 10.65 -6.10
CA TYR A 138 -48.38 10.34 -5.24
C TYR A 138 -48.19 11.41 -4.17
N ALA A 139 -47.73 11.04 -2.97
CA ALA A 139 -47.32 12.00 -1.94
C ALA A 139 -45.97 12.66 -2.25
N HIS A 140 -45.08 11.90 -2.92
CA HIS A 140 -43.73 12.29 -3.28
C HIS A 140 -43.39 11.73 -4.66
N SER A 141 -42.72 12.49 -5.51
CA SER A 141 -42.35 12.05 -6.85
C SER A 141 -40.98 12.59 -7.29
N ILE A 142 -40.32 11.81 -8.13
CA ILE A 142 -39.12 12.18 -8.90
C ILE A 142 -39.38 11.66 -10.31
N THR A 143 -39.35 12.55 -11.31
CA THR A 143 -39.71 12.28 -12.70
C THR A 143 -38.81 13.06 -13.67
N ASN A 144 -38.96 12.84 -14.98
CA ASN A 144 -38.24 13.56 -16.03
C ASN A 144 -36.72 13.61 -15.83
N ILE A 145 -36.13 12.49 -15.40
CA ILE A 145 -34.70 12.39 -15.15
C ILE A 145 -33.94 12.39 -16.48
N VAL A 146 -33.02 13.33 -16.64
CA VAL A 146 -32.15 13.48 -17.82
C VAL A 146 -30.71 13.42 -17.36
N LEU A 147 -29.91 12.60 -18.03
CA LEU A 147 -28.49 12.38 -17.75
C LEU A 147 -27.62 12.96 -18.86
N SER A 148 -26.51 13.60 -18.49
CA SER A 148 -25.54 14.17 -19.43
C SER A 148 -24.11 13.91 -18.94
N PRO A 149 -23.30 13.10 -19.65
CA PRO A 149 -23.62 12.46 -20.94
C PRO A 149 -24.72 11.39 -20.80
N PRO A 150 -25.48 11.08 -21.86
CA PRO A 150 -26.47 10.00 -21.83
C PRO A 150 -25.77 8.64 -21.68
N SER A 151 -26.38 7.73 -20.94
CA SER A 151 -25.94 6.34 -20.82
C SER A 151 -26.29 5.53 -22.09
N PRO A 152 -25.42 4.65 -22.61
CA PRO A 152 -24.10 4.28 -22.07
C PRO A 152 -22.99 5.28 -22.46
N ALA A 153 -21.98 5.47 -21.60
CA ALA A 153 -20.80 6.27 -21.93
C ALA A 153 -19.53 5.83 -21.17
N THR A 154 -18.37 6.01 -21.80
CA THR A 154 -17.05 5.86 -21.16
C THR A 154 -16.50 7.25 -20.79
N LEU A 155 -16.00 7.38 -19.57
CA LEU A 155 -15.65 8.63 -18.91
C LEU A 155 -14.26 8.50 -18.28
N LEU A 156 -13.50 9.59 -18.30
CA LEU A 156 -12.28 9.68 -17.52
C LEU A 156 -12.61 9.84 -16.02
N PRO A 157 -11.75 9.38 -15.10
CA PRO A 157 -11.92 9.68 -13.69
C PRO A 157 -12.06 11.18 -13.44
N GLY A 158 -12.98 11.53 -12.55
CA GLY A 158 -13.38 12.90 -12.25
C GLY A 158 -14.40 13.51 -13.22
N ALA A 159 -14.71 12.87 -14.36
CA ALA A 159 -15.72 13.39 -15.28
C ALA A 159 -17.14 13.29 -14.69
N ASN A 160 -17.90 14.39 -14.78
CA ASN A 160 -19.24 14.46 -14.21
C ASN A 160 -20.29 13.80 -15.11
N VAL A 161 -21.13 12.95 -14.51
CA VAL A 161 -22.49 12.70 -15.00
C VAL A 161 -23.40 13.74 -14.36
N ASN A 162 -23.86 14.71 -15.16
CA ASN A 162 -24.82 15.71 -14.75
C ASN A 162 -26.24 15.15 -14.86
N ILE A 163 -27.09 15.51 -13.90
CA ILE A 163 -28.43 15.00 -13.71
C ILE A 163 -29.37 16.19 -13.58
N THR A 164 -30.48 16.18 -14.32
CA THR A 164 -31.62 17.08 -14.06
C THR A 164 -32.87 16.24 -13.87
N PHE A 165 -33.75 16.65 -12.97
CA PHE A 165 -34.98 15.92 -12.66
C PHE A 165 -36.08 16.89 -12.22
N ASP A 166 -37.33 16.46 -12.38
CA ASP A 166 -38.48 17.11 -11.75
C ASP A 166 -38.85 16.36 -10.46
N TYR A 167 -39.38 17.08 -9.47
CA TYR A 167 -39.84 16.49 -8.21
C TYR A 167 -41.18 17.09 -7.81
N GLY A 168 -41.91 16.33 -6.98
CA GLY A 168 -43.09 16.79 -6.28
C GLY A 168 -43.08 16.28 -4.84
N THR A 169 -43.50 17.11 -3.89
CA THR A 169 -43.60 16.70 -2.48
C THR A 169 -44.71 17.44 -1.74
N THR A 170 -45.35 16.74 -0.81
CA THR A 170 -46.29 17.31 0.16
C THR A 170 -45.66 17.59 1.53
N GLU A 171 -44.36 17.32 1.71
CA GLU A 171 -43.64 17.53 2.98
C GLU A 171 -43.57 19.02 3.34
N ALA A 172 -44.10 19.38 4.52
CA ALA A 172 -44.42 20.77 4.88
C ALA A 172 -43.20 21.71 4.89
N ASN A 173 -42.02 21.15 5.13
CA ASN A 173 -40.75 21.88 5.22
C ASN A 173 -39.83 21.61 4.02
N GLY A 174 -40.35 20.98 2.96
CA GLY A 174 -39.58 20.57 1.79
C GLY A 174 -38.88 19.23 1.97
N VAL A 175 -38.02 18.88 1.02
CA VAL A 175 -37.33 17.58 0.96
C VAL A 175 -35.89 17.73 0.50
N ARG A 176 -35.06 16.74 0.81
CA ARG A 176 -33.72 16.60 0.21
C ARG A 176 -33.72 15.40 -0.71
N ILE A 177 -33.19 15.59 -1.90
CA ILE A 177 -33.09 14.56 -2.94
C ILE A 177 -31.61 14.33 -3.27
N TRP A 178 -31.17 13.08 -3.20
CA TRP A 178 -29.82 12.66 -3.58
C TRP A 178 -29.89 11.67 -4.73
N ALA A 179 -28.99 11.83 -5.70
CA ALA A 179 -28.72 10.84 -6.74
C ALA A 179 -27.31 10.29 -6.54
N ARG A 180 -27.15 8.97 -6.51
CA ARG A 180 -25.91 8.28 -6.15
C ARG A 180 -25.59 7.11 -7.10
N PRO A 181 -24.34 6.98 -7.57
CA PRO A 181 -23.95 5.88 -8.44
C PRO A 181 -23.90 4.55 -7.68
N PHE A 182 -24.39 3.51 -8.31
CA PHE A 182 -24.41 2.12 -7.83
C PHE A 182 -23.67 1.21 -8.81
N THR A 183 -23.12 0.14 -8.25
CA THR A 183 -22.46 -0.95 -8.96
C THR A 183 -22.82 -2.25 -8.27
N ASN A 184 -23.31 -3.24 -9.03
CA ASN A 184 -23.67 -4.56 -8.53
C ASN A 184 -24.63 -4.53 -7.32
N GLY A 185 -25.60 -3.61 -7.33
CA GLY A 185 -26.57 -3.44 -6.25
C GLY A 185 -26.02 -2.81 -4.96
N ALA A 186 -24.75 -2.42 -4.93
CA ALA A 186 -24.13 -1.68 -3.84
C ALA A 186 -23.87 -0.22 -4.24
N LEU A 187 -23.87 0.66 -3.23
CA LEU A 187 -23.46 2.05 -3.43
C LEU A 187 -21.98 2.05 -3.83
N MET A 188 -21.64 2.72 -4.93
CA MET A 188 -20.25 2.81 -5.39
C MET A 188 -19.34 3.32 -4.27
N PRO A 189 -18.18 2.69 -3.99
CA PRO A 189 -17.20 3.26 -3.08
C PRO A 189 -16.53 4.48 -3.70
N ALA A 190 -16.19 5.47 -2.87
CA ALA A 190 -15.32 6.58 -3.25
C ALA A 190 -15.76 7.48 -4.44
N TYR A 191 -17.05 7.64 -4.70
CA TYR A 191 -17.55 8.66 -5.65
C TYR A 191 -17.58 10.06 -5.03
N THR A 192 -17.55 11.09 -5.88
CA THR A 192 -17.98 12.43 -5.48
C THR A 192 -19.34 12.73 -6.08
N ALA A 193 -20.21 13.39 -5.33
CA ALA A 193 -21.50 13.79 -5.84
C ALA A 193 -21.95 15.10 -5.23
N HIS A 194 -22.85 15.78 -5.94
CA HIS A 194 -23.52 16.93 -5.39
C HIS A 194 -24.19 16.61 -4.04
N GLY A 195 -24.10 17.55 -3.11
CA GLY A 195 -24.94 17.58 -1.92
C GLY A 195 -26.38 17.92 -2.30
N SER A 196 -27.33 17.54 -1.44
CA SER A 196 -28.72 17.91 -1.63
C SER A 196 -29.04 19.21 -0.91
N ILE A 197 -29.75 20.14 -1.55
CA ILE A 197 -30.36 21.31 -0.91
C ILE A 197 -31.77 20.98 -0.41
N VAL A 198 -32.37 21.83 0.43
CA VAL A 198 -33.80 21.68 0.74
C VAL A 198 -34.62 22.20 -0.43
N HIS A 199 -35.31 21.29 -1.11
CA HIS A 199 -36.27 21.56 -2.16
C HIS A 199 -37.62 21.94 -1.54
N PRO A 200 -38.21 23.11 -1.86
CA PRO A 200 -39.47 23.56 -1.27
C PRO A 200 -40.64 22.60 -1.49
N VAL A 201 -41.66 22.71 -0.65
CA VAL A 201 -42.94 21.98 -0.80
C VAL A 201 -43.63 22.31 -2.13
N GLY A 202 -44.30 21.32 -2.72
CA GLY A 202 -44.96 21.42 -4.03
C GLY A 202 -44.15 20.78 -5.15
N ASN A 203 -44.35 21.25 -6.38
CA ASN A 203 -43.65 20.78 -7.58
C ASN A 203 -42.47 21.71 -7.91
N GLY A 204 -41.35 21.14 -8.34
CA GLY A 204 -40.20 21.90 -8.81
C GLY A 204 -39.23 21.04 -9.61
N SER A 205 -38.09 21.63 -9.97
CA SER A 205 -36.99 20.92 -10.62
C SER A 205 -35.72 20.96 -9.77
N GLY A 206 -34.88 19.94 -9.93
CA GLY A 206 -33.61 19.80 -9.26
C GLY A 206 -32.50 19.46 -10.24
N THR A 207 -31.28 19.77 -9.83
CA THR A 207 -30.06 19.40 -10.56
C THR A 207 -29.13 18.68 -9.61
N GLY A 208 -28.32 17.80 -10.19
CA GLY A 208 -27.31 17.06 -9.47
C GLY A 208 -26.20 16.63 -10.40
N TRP A 209 -25.16 16.08 -9.81
CA TRP A 209 -24.11 15.40 -10.54
C TRP A 209 -23.43 14.37 -9.63
N PHE A 210 -22.76 13.41 -10.25
CA PHE A 210 -21.74 12.61 -9.60
C PHE A 210 -20.55 12.43 -10.55
N SER A 211 -19.38 12.14 -9.99
CA SER A 211 -18.23 11.66 -10.72
C SER A 211 -17.54 10.57 -9.91
N ILE A 212 -16.84 9.69 -10.59
CA ILE A 212 -15.95 8.74 -9.94
C ILE A 212 -14.53 9.30 -10.07
N PRO A 213 -13.92 9.76 -8.97
CA PRO A 213 -12.65 10.50 -9.00
C PRO A 213 -11.45 9.64 -9.39
N TYR A 214 -11.50 8.32 -9.21
CA TYR A 214 -10.42 7.37 -9.50
C TYR A 214 -10.99 5.94 -9.62
N GLY A 215 -10.24 5.06 -10.26
CA GLY A 215 -10.56 3.64 -10.38
C GLY A 215 -11.29 3.26 -11.67
N ASN A 216 -11.13 1.99 -12.06
CA ASN A 216 -11.79 1.38 -13.21
C ASN A 216 -13.11 0.79 -12.79
N VAL A 217 -14.18 1.57 -12.91
CA VAL A 217 -15.46 1.21 -12.32
C VAL A 217 -16.61 1.42 -13.29
N ALA A 218 -17.61 0.54 -13.20
CA ALA A 218 -18.84 0.64 -13.96
C ALA A 218 -19.98 1.07 -13.03
N VAL A 219 -20.66 2.16 -13.35
CA VAL A 219 -21.93 2.53 -12.73
C VAL A 219 -23.04 1.86 -13.55
N ASP A 220 -23.72 0.88 -12.96
CA ASP A 220 -24.82 0.12 -13.59
C ASP A 220 -26.20 0.63 -13.17
N GLU A 221 -26.28 1.34 -12.05
CA GLU A 221 -27.51 1.95 -11.55
C GLU A 221 -27.25 3.34 -10.95
N ILE A 222 -28.27 4.20 -10.97
CA ILE A 222 -28.31 5.43 -10.18
C ILE A 222 -29.45 5.31 -9.18
N ARG A 223 -29.13 5.34 -7.89
CA ARG A 223 -30.13 5.40 -6.82
C ARG A 223 -30.50 6.84 -6.54
N PHE A 224 -31.80 7.13 -6.61
CA PHE A 224 -32.38 8.37 -6.13
C PHE A 224 -33.08 8.13 -4.78
N GLN A 225 -32.79 8.97 -3.80
CA GLN A 225 -33.47 8.96 -2.50
C GLN A 225 -33.99 10.35 -2.17
N MET A 226 -35.24 10.43 -1.72
CA MET A 226 -35.87 11.63 -1.18
C MET A 226 -36.08 11.45 0.32
N TYR A 227 -35.52 12.34 1.14
CA TYR A 227 -35.75 12.38 2.58
C TYR A 227 -36.44 13.68 3.01
N ASP A 228 -36.89 13.70 4.26
CA ASP A 228 -37.25 14.91 4.98
C ASP A 228 -36.08 15.94 5.05
N PRO A 229 -36.33 17.19 5.47
CA PRO A 229 -35.30 18.25 5.45
C PRO A 229 -34.06 17.96 6.31
N CYS A 230 -34.21 17.09 7.31
CA CYS A 230 -33.15 16.66 8.21
C CYS A 230 -32.33 15.49 7.65
N GLY A 231 -32.78 14.81 6.60
CA GLY A 231 -32.10 13.66 6.00
C GLY A 231 -32.25 12.37 6.81
N VAL A 232 -33.28 12.26 7.64
CA VAL A 232 -33.47 11.16 8.61
C VAL A 232 -34.58 10.21 8.16
N VAL A 233 -35.68 10.75 7.60
CA VAL A 233 -36.83 9.93 7.17
C VAL A 233 -36.81 9.78 5.65
N LEU A 234 -36.64 8.55 5.16
CA LEU A 234 -36.73 8.23 3.73
C LEU A 234 -38.20 8.28 3.30
N LEU A 235 -38.51 9.19 2.38
CA LEU A 235 -39.85 9.41 1.83
C LEU A 235 -40.06 8.68 0.50
N ARG A 236 -39.00 8.55 -0.32
CA ARG A 236 -39.05 7.84 -1.61
C ARG A 236 -37.68 7.34 -2.03
N GLU A 237 -37.65 6.19 -2.70
CA GLU A 237 -36.46 5.63 -3.33
C GLU A 237 -36.79 5.07 -4.71
N LEU A 238 -35.89 5.24 -5.68
CA LEU A 238 -35.95 4.58 -6.98
C LEU A 238 -34.55 4.35 -7.54
N PHE A 239 -34.43 3.37 -8.42
CA PHE A 239 -33.19 3.03 -9.13
C PHE A 239 -33.39 3.21 -10.63
N ILE A 240 -32.40 3.76 -11.31
CA ILE A 240 -32.37 3.88 -12.78
C ILE A 240 -31.21 3.07 -13.32
N PRO A 241 -31.45 2.10 -14.21
CA PRO A 241 -30.37 1.36 -14.85
C PRO A 241 -29.62 2.27 -15.82
N VAL A 242 -28.29 2.25 -15.73
CA VAL A 242 -27.36 3.00 -16.58
C VAL A 242 -26.13 2.14 -16.91
N LEU A 243 -25.22 2.67 -17.72
CA LEU A 243 -23.91 2.07 -17.98
C LEU A 243 -22.90 3.19 -18.21
N TYR A 244 -22.28 3.66 -17.14
CA TYR A 244 -21.12 4.54 -17.22
C TYR A 244 -19.86 3.79 -16.86
N ARG A 245 -18.85 3.83 -17.71
CA ARG A 245 -17.53 3.24 -17.45
C ARG A 245 -16.56 4.36 -17.13
N TYR A 246 -15.93 4.32 -15.96
CA TYR A 246 -14.84 5.22 -15.59
C TYR A 246 -13.53 4.46 -15.75
N CYS A 247 -12.61 4.97 -16.58
CA CYS A 247 -11.28 4.39 -16.73
C CYS A 247 -10.27 5.46 -17.15
N ASP A 248 -9.08 5.47 -16.53
CA ASP A 248 -8.00 6.41 -16.85
C ASP A 248 -7.12 5.85 -17.96
N GLY A 249 -7.67 5.74 -19.16
CA GLY A 249 -7.04 5.00 -20.26
C GLY A 249 -7.20 3.49 -20.10
N THR A 250 -6.48 2.88 -19.16
CA THR A 250 -6.35 1.43 -18.88
C THR A 250 -7.60 0.85 -18.21
N CYS A 251 -8.27 -0.17 -18.78
CA CYS A 251 -9.29 -0.98 -18.09
C CYS A 251 -8.66 -2.16 -17.34
N VAL A 252 -9.29 -2.64 -16.25
CA VAL A 252 -8.89 -3.88 -15.56
C VAL A 252 -9.94 -4.95 -15.79
N TRP A 253 -9.51 -6.12 -16.23
CA TRP A 253 -10.32 -7.31 -16.48
C TRP A 253 -9.95 -8.40 -15.47
N HIS A 254 -10.94 -9.19 -15.05
CA HIS A 254 -10.78 -10.29 -14.10
C HIS A 254 -11.08 -11.61 -14.81
N VAL A 255 -10.29 -12.64 -14.53
CA VAL A 255 -10.43 -13.98 -15.11
C VAL A 255 -10.38 -14.99 -13.99
N ASP A 256 -11.35 -15.87 -13.91
CA ASP A 256 -11.51 -16.87 -12.86
C ASP A 256 -12.42 -17.99 -13.33
N THR A 257 -11.91 -19.22 -13.37
CA THR A 257 -12.68 -20.39 -13.81
C THR A 257 -13.90 -20.70 -12.93
N ASP A 258 -13.85 -20.27 -11.66
CA ASP A 258 -14.84 -20.56 -10.63
C ASP A 258 -15.91 -19.47 -10.50
N ALA A 259 -15.75 -18.35 -11.21
CA ALA A 259 -16.70 -17.25 -11.19
C ALA A 259 -18.10 -17.68 -11.71
N PRO A 260 -19.17 -17.45 -10.92
CA PRO A 260 -20.52 -17.91 -11.26
C PRO A 260 -21.36 -16.85 -12.00
N GLY A 261 -20.84 -15.63 -12.16
CA GLY A 261 -21.58 -14.47 -12.61
C GLY A 261 -21.79 -14.40 -14.12
N ALA A 262 -21.94 -13.19 -14.63
CA ALA A 262 -22.37 -12.94 -16.00
C ALA A 262 -21.28 -13.14 -17.08
N ASN A 263 -20.07 -13.59 -16.71
CA ASN A 263 -18.92 -13.77 -17.60
C ASN A 263 -18.57 -12.48 -18.38
N THR A 264 -18.37 -11.38 -17.66
CA THR A 264 -18.12 -10.05 -18.28
C THR A 264 -16.72 -9.50 -18.04
N GLY A 265 -15.93 -10.16 -17.19
CA GLY A 265 -14.59 -9.77 -16.78
C GLY A 265 -14.52 -8.55 -15.87
N ARG A 266 -15.66 -8.04 -15.36
CA ARG A 266 -15.71 -6.69 -14.74
C ARG A 266 -15.31 -6.64 -13.27
N ASN A 267 -15.38 -7.76 -12.59
CA ASN A 267 -15.07 -7.95 -11.18
C ASN A 267 -14.91 -9.47 -10.97
N TRP A 268 -14.51 -9.91 -9.77
CA TRP A 268 -14.30 -11.34 -9.49
C TRP A 268 -15.57 -12.22 -9.60
N ILE A 269 -16.76 -11.72 -9.20
CA ILE A 269 -18.00 -12.53 -9.34
C ILE A 269 -18.43 -12.71 -10.80
N ASP A 270 -18.22 -11.70 -11.63
CA ASP A 270 -18.52 -11.69 -13.07
C ASP A 270 -17.25 -11.85 -13.92
N ALA A 271 -16.18 -12.46 -13.38
CA ALA A 271 -14.93 -12.64 -14.09
C ALA A 271 -15.13 -13.47 -15.37
N PHE A 272 -14.19 -13.36 -16.31
CA PHE A 272 -14.19 -14.27 -17.45
C PHE A 272 -13.79 -15.67 -16.99
N ASN A 273 -14.57 -16.69 -17.32
CA ASN A 273 -14.23 -18.08 -16.98
C ASN A 273 -13.05 -18.59 -17.80
N ASP A 274 -12.86 -18.06 -19.00
CA ASP A 274 -11.77 -18.43 -19.91
C ASP A 274 -10.86 -17.22 -20.17
N LEU A 275 -9.54 -17.39 -20.08
CA LEU A 275 -8.58 -16.30 -20.29
C LEU A 275 -8.67 -15.71 -21.71
N GLN A 276 -8.99 -16.52 -22.73
CA GLN A 276 -9.13 -16.02 -24.10
C GLN A 276 -10.24 -14.97 -24.27
N ASP A 277 -11.32 -15.05 -23.46
CA ASP A 277 -12.38 -14.03 -23.49
C ASP A 277 -11.84 -12.66 -23.02
N ALA A 278 -10.92 -12.65 -22.06
CA ALA A 278 -10.26 -11.44 -21.61
C ALA A 278 -9.30 -10.88 -22.67
N PHE A 279 -8.57 -11.74 -23.38
CA PHE A 279 -7.73 -11.33 -24.51
C PHE A 279 -8.56 -10.72 -25.66
N GLU A 280 -9.78 -11.21 -25.91
CA GLU A 280 -10.69 -10.61 -26.90
C GLU A 280 -11.25 -9.25 -26.42
N ALA A 281 -11.41 -9.07 -25.11
CA ALA A 281 -11.96 -7.85 -24.51
C ALA A 281 -10.94 -6.72 -24.30
N ALA A 282 -9.67 -7.06 -24.08
CA ALA A 282 -8.61 -6.13 -23.72
C ALA A 282 -8.12 -5.29 -24.91
N ALA A 283 -7.80 -4.02 -24.64
CA ALA A 283 -7.16 -3.10 -25.58
C ALA A 283 -5.76 -2.69 -25.07
N PRO A 284 -4.87 -2.17 -25.94
CA PRO A 284 -3.56 -1.68 -25.51
C PRO A 284 -3.65 -0.72 -24.32
N GLY A 285 -2.81 -0.95 -23.32
CA GLY A 285 -2.81 -0.24 -22.05
C GLY A 285 -3.65 -0.91 -20.96
N ASP A 286 -4.51 -1.90 -21.27
CA ASP A 286 -5.35 -2.60 -20.30
C ASP A 286 -4.54 -3.52 -19.36
N LYS A 287 -5.17 -3.91 -18.25
CA LYS A 287 -4.69 -4.94 -17.33
C LYS A 287 -5.67 -6.12 -17.26
N ILE A 288 -5.15 -7.34 -17.21
CA ILE A 288 -5.90 -8.57 -16.98
C ILE A 288 -5.37 -9.21 -15.70
N LYS A 289 -6.21 -9.34 -14.68
CA LYS A 289 -5.95 -10.09 -13.45
C LYS A 289 -6.53 -11.49 -13.58
N VAL A 290 -5.74 -12.50 -13.28
CA VAL A 290 -6.13 -13.91 -13.42
C VAL A 290 -6.01 -14.58 -12.06
N ALA A 291 -7.10 -15.22 -11.63
CA ALA A 291 -7.16 -15.96 -10.38
C ALA A 291 -6.27 -17.22 -10.43
N GLU A 292 -6.14 -17.87 -9.29
CA GLU A 292 -5.65 -19.25 -9.21
C GLU A 292 -6.42 -20.16 -10.18
N GLY A 293 -5.74 -21.17 -10.69
CA GLY A 293 -6.35 -22.18 -11.54
C GLY A 293 -5.55 -22.51 -12.78
N THR A 294 -6.09 -23.42 -13.60
CA THR A 294 -5.45 -23.88 -14.84
C THR A 294 -6.24 -23.42 -16.06
N TYR A 295 -5.59 -22.64 -16.91
CA TYR A 295 -6.16 -22.05 -18.12
C TYR A 295 -5.53 -22.68 -19.36
N LYS A 296 -6.37 -23.08 -20.32
CA LYS A 296 -5.94 -23.70 -21.58
C LYS A 296 -6.25 -22.78 -22.76
N PRO A 297 -5.35 -22.69 -23.76
CA PRO A 297 -5.49 -21.72 -24.83
C PRO A 297 -6.61 -22.05 -25.83
N ASP A 298 -7.15 -23.27 -25.82
CA ASP A 298 -8.22 -23.76 -26.69
C ASP A 298 -9.64 -23.55 -26.13
N GLN A 299 -9.76 -22.84 -25.00
CA GLN A 299 -11.02 -22.55 -24.30
C GLN A 299 -11.43 -21.07 -24.46
N GLY A 300 -12.71 -20.77 -24.34
CA GLY A 300 -13.29 -19.44 -24.56
C GLY A 300 -13.88 -19.19 -25.95
N GLY A 301 -14.41 -17.98 -26.12
CA GLY A 301 -15.00 -17.47 -27.36
C GLY A 301 -14.03 -17.57 -28.54
N GLY A 302 -14.53 -18.11 -29.66
CA GLY A 302 -13.75 -18.17 -30.91
C GLY A 302 -12.67 -19.26 -30.96
N GLN A 303 -12.42 -20.01 -29.88
CA GLN A 303 -11.46 -21.12 -29.87
C GLN A 303 -12.08 -22.45 -30.32
N THR A 304 -11.23 -23.35 -30.82
CA THR A 304 -11.61 -24.72 -31.18
C THR A 304 -10.99 -25.70 -30.16
N PRO A 305 -11.80 -26.38 -29.33
CA PRO A 305 -11.27 -27.32 -28.35
C PRO A 305 -10.44 -28.45 -28.99
N GLY A 306 -9.28 -28.71 -28.41
CA GLY A 306 -8.29 -29.69 -28.87
C GLY A 306 -7.46 -29.23 -30.07
N ASP A 307 -7.45 -27.94 -30.42
CA ASP A 307 -6.58 -27.41 -31.47
C ASP A 307 -5.14 -27.19 -30.95
N PRO A 308 -4.14 -27.99 -31.35
CA PRO A 308 -2.76 -27.83 -30.90
C PRO A 308 -2.10 -26.53 -31.40
N ALA A 309 -2.73 -25.80 -32.33
CA ALA A 309 -2.27 -24.48 -32.73
C ALA A 309 -2.76 -23.35 -31.80
N ALA A 310 -3.65 -23.63 -30.85
CA ALA A 310 -4.14 -22.64 -29.90
C ALA A 310 -3.01 -22.18 -28.96
N THR A 311 -2.92 -20.87 -28.76
CA THR A 311 -1.88 -20.18 -27.96
C THR A 311 -2.49 -18.95 -27.28
N PHE A 312 -1.96 -18.57 -26.11
CA PHE A 312 -2.19 -17.25 -25.54
C PHE A 312 -1.25 -16.24 -26.20
N ASN A 313 -1.75 -15.53 -27.21
CA ASN A 313 -0.96 -14.54 -27.91
C ASN A 313 -0.97 -13.20 -27.18
N LEU A 314 0.18 -12.78 -26.63
CA LEU A 314 0.35 -11.52 -25.93
C LEU A 314 -0.14 -10.33 -26.77
N ILE A 315 -0.65 -9.29 -26.10
CA ILE A 315 -1.23 -8.10 -26.71
C ILE A 315 -0.35 -6.90 -26.39
N ASP A 316 -0.09 -6.06 -27.39
CA ASP A 316 0.65 -4.80 -27.26
C ASP A 316 0.15 -3.98 -26.06
N GLU A 317 1.08 -3.55 -25.19
CA GLU A 317 0.83 -2.70 -24.01
C GLU A 317 -0.17 -3.25 -22.98
N VAL A 318 -0.55 -4.53 -23.03
CA VAL A 318 -1.43 -5.15 -22.02
C VAL A 318 -0.61 -5.81 -20.92
N VAL A 319 -0.99 -5.54 -19.67
CA VAL A 319 -0.40 -6.16 -18.48
C VAL A 319 -1.27 -7.33 -18.04
N ILE A 320 -0.73 -8.54 -18.04
CA ILE A 320 -1.42 -9.76 -17.66
C ILE A 320 -0.76 -10.29 -16.38
N GLU A 321 -1.51 -10.33 -15.28
CA GLU A 321 -1.03 -10.68 -13.95
C GLU A 321 -1.80 -11.90 -13.42
N GLY A 322 -1.08 -12.98 -13.12
CA GLY A 322 -1.59 -14.13 -12.39
C GLY A 322 -1.39 -13.97 -10.89
N ALA A 323 -1.62 -15.05 -10.16
CA ALA A 323 -1.40 -15.18 -8.73
C ALA A 323 -2.46 -14.51 -7.83
N TYR A 324 -3.69 -14.32 -8.29
CA TYR A 324 -4.77 -13.71 -7.49
C TYR A 324 -5.67 -14.75 -6.82
N GLY A 325 -6.16 -14.47 -5.61
CA GLY A 325 -7.09 -15.36 -4.92
C GLY A 325 -8.43 -15.57 -5.63
N GLY A 326 -8.98 -14.55 -6.29
CA GLY A 326 -10.18 -14.70 -7.09
C GLY A 326 -11.47 -14.90 -6.28
N TYR A 327 -12.54 -15.26 -6.98
CA TYR A 327 -13.86 -15.48 -6.42
C TYR A 327 -13.87 -16.65 -5.42
N GLY A 328 -14.31 -16.35 -4.20
CA GLY A 328 -14.43 -17.36 -3.14
C GLY A 328 -13.42 -17.16 -2.01
N GLU A 329 -12.32 -16.46 -2.29
CA GLU A 329 -11.31 -16.10 -1.29
C GLU A 329 -11.74 -14.94 -0.40
N ALA A 330 -11.15 -14.87 0.81
CA ALA A 330 -11.47 -13.85 1.79
C ALA A 330 -11.09 -12.43 1.30
N ASP A 331 -9.99 -12.33 0.57
CA ASP A 331 -9.61 -11.18 -0.23
C ASP A 331 -9.32 -11.65 -1.67
N PRO A 332 -10.30 -11.51 -2.59
CA PRO A 332 -10.15 -11.88 -3.99
C PRO A 332 -9.02 -11.16 -4.74
N ASP A 333 -8.61 -9.97 -4.25
CA ASP A 333 -7.51 -9.19 -4.84
C ASP A 333 -6.16 -9.48 -4.16
N ALA A 334 -6.10 -10.37 -3.16
CA ALA A 334 -4.84 -10.83 -2.60
C ALA A 334 -4.00 -11.50 -3.69
N ARG A 335 -2.75 -11.08 -3.82
CA ARG A 335 -1.81 -11.61 -4.81
C ARG A 335 -0.64 -12.30 -4.13
N ASP A 336 -0.48 -13.60 -4.36
CA ASP A 336 0.56 -14.44 -3.78
C ASP A 336 0.87 -15.60 -4.75
N MET A 337 2.11 -15.65 -5.22
CA MET A 337 2.55 -16.61 -6.26
C MET A 337 2.64 -18.05 -5.77
N VAL A 338 2.68 -18.27 -4.46
CA VAL A 338 2.74 -19.61 -3.84
C VAL A 338 1.34 -20.06 -3.45
N ALA A 339 0.54 -19.16 -2.86
CA ALA A 339 -0.79 -19.51 -2.38
C ALA A 339 -1.83 -19.63 -3.51
N TYR A 340 -1.71 -18.83 -4.57
CA TYR A 340 -2.73 -18.69 -5.62
C TYR A 340 -2.16 -19.00 -7.01
N GLU A 341 -1.51 -20.13 -7.18
CA GLU A 341 -0.84 -20.47 -8.45
C GLU A 341 -1.77 -20.39 -9.67
N THR A 342 -1.34 -19.62 -10.69
CA THR A 342 -2.02 -19.51 -11.97
C THR A 342 -1.23 -20.22 -13.07
N ILE A 343 -1.83 -21.25 -13.66
CA ILE A 343 -1.17 -22.15 -14.62
C ILE A 343 -1.73 -21.91 -16.03
N LEU A 344 -0.86 -21.56 -16.98
CA LEU A 344 -1.13 -21.65 -18.42
C LEU A 344 -0.66 -23.01 -18.90
N SER A 345 -1.59 -23.88 -19.31
CA SER A 345 -1.29 -25.27 -19.66
C SER A 345 -1.56 -25.58 -21.11
N GLY A 346 -0.57 -26.20 -21.76
CA GLY A 346 -0.69 -26.80 -23.08
C GLY A 346 -1.36 -28.17 -23.09
N ASP A 347 -1.62 -28.82 -21.95
CA ASP A 347 -2.30 -30.13 -21.89
C ASP A 347 -3.81 -29.96 -22.15
N LEU A 348 -4.17 -29.92 -23.44
CA LEU A 348 -5.52 -29.59 -23.89
C LEU A 348 -6.55 -30.60 -23.37
N GLN A 349 -6.23 -31.90 -23.40
CA GLN A 349 -7.15 -32.95 -22.92
C GLN A 349 -7.03 -33.29 -21.43
N GLY A 350 -6.06 -32.74 -20.70
CA GLY A 350 -5.84 -33.08 -19.29
C GLY A 350 -5.41 -34.54 -19.12
N ASN A 351 -4.65 -35.08 -20.07
CA ASN A 351 -4.40 -36.52 -20.21
C ASN A 351 -2.91 -36.87 -20.17
N ASP A 352 -2.05 -35.90 -19.87
CA ASP A 352 -0.60 -36.10 -19.84
C ASP A 352 -0.20 -37.05 -18.72
N GLY A 353 0.58 -38.07 -19.09
CA GLY A 353 1.20 -38.98 -18.16
C GLY A 353 2.56 -38.47 -17.66
N PRO A 354 3.13 -39.09 -16.62
CA PRO A 354 4.45 -38.72 -16.11
C PRO A 354 5.51 -38.77 -17.21
N ASN A 355 6.51 -37.89 -17.11
CA ASN A 355 7.60 -37.75 -18.08
C ASN A 355 7.15 -37.44 -19.52
N PHE A 356 6.16 -36.56 -19.70
CA PHE A 356 5.70 -36.11 -21.03
C PHE A 356 5.18 -37.25 -21.91
N THR A 357 4.50 -38.23 -21.30
CA THR A 357 3.83 -39.28 -22.07
C THR A 357 2.42 -38.84 -22.42
N ASN A 358 1.91 -39.26 -23.57
CA ASN A 358 0.57 -38.93 -24.07
C ASN A 358 0.34 -37.45 -24.52
N ASN A 359 1.39 -36.64 -24.63
CA ASN A 359 1.32 -35.20 -24.95
C ASN A 359 1.12 -34.82 -26.43
N ALA A 360 0.58 -35.72 -27.25
CA ALA A 360 0.50 -35.49 -28.69
C ALA A 360 -0.54 -34.42 -29.09
N ASP A 361 -1.51 -34.18 -28.22
CA ASP A 361 -2.56 -33.18 -28.41
C ASP A 361 -2.22 -31.81 -27.81
N ASN A 362 -1.10 -31.69 -27.11
CA ASN A 362 -0.75 -30.45 -26.45
C ASN A 362 -0.56 -29.30 -27.44
N SER A 363 -0.82 -28.07 -26.96
CA SER A 363 -0.48 -26.86 -27.69
C SER A 363 0.99 -26.86 -28.11
N HIS A 364 1.27 -26.45 -29.34
CA HIS A 364 2.63 -26.27 -29.83
C HIS A 364 3.37 -25.23 -28.99
N HIS A 365 2.74 -24.07 -28.80
CA HIS A 365 3.22 -22.97 -27.99
C HIS A 365 2.11 -22.63 -27.00
N VAL A 366 2.41 -22.66 -25.71
CA VAL A 366 1.40 -22.27 -24.70
C VAL A 366 1.16 -20.75 -24.79
N VAL A 367 2.24 -19.99 -24.90
CA VAL A 367 2.23 -18.54 -25.05
C VAL A 367 2.97 -18.16 -26.34
N SER A 368 2.50 -17.12 -27.02
CA SER A 368 3.21 -16.54 -28.16
C SER A 368 3.28 -15.02 -28.07
N SER A 369 4.38 -14.46 -28.60
CA SER A 369 4.52 -13.02 -28.81
C SER A 369 4.73 -12.75 -30.29
N ASN A 370 3.71 -12.16 -30.91
CA ASN A 370 3.76 -11.63 -32.28
C ASN A 370 3.23 -10.20 -32.26
N ILE A 371 3.83 -9.39 -31.40
CA ILE A 371 3.40 -8.02 -31.11
C ILE A 371 4.27 -7.04 -31.91
N SER A 372 3.71 -5.86 -32.17
CA SER A 372 4.32 -4.86 -33.07
C SER A 372 4.82 -3.62 -32.33
N GLY A 373 4.34 -3.41 -31.11
CA GLY A 373 4.85 -2.50 -30.10
C GLY A 373 5.57 -3.27 -28.97
N GLY A 374 6.12 -2.53 -28.02
CA GLY A 374 6.65 -3.09 -26.77
C GLY A 374 5.60 -3.01 -25.65
N GLY A 375 5.96 -3.51 -24.47
CA GLY A 375 5.20 -3.23 -23.24
C GLY A 375 4.06 -4.20 -22.92
N ALA A 376 3.92 -5.30 -23.65
CA ALA A 376 3.15 -6.44 -23.16
C ALA A 376 3.85 -7.03 -21.93
N VAL A 377 3.13 -7.22 -20.82
CA VAL A 377 3.69 -7.80 -19.59
C VAL A 377 2.95 -9.09 -19.25
N LEU A 378 3.70 -10.14 -18.93
CA LEU A 378 3.16 -11.37 -18.32
C LEU A 378 3.85 -11.55 -16.96
N ASP A 379 3.08 -11.51 -15.88
CA ASP A 379 3.60 -11.54 -14.51
C ASP A 379 2.94 -12.64 -13.66
N GLY A 380 3.75 -13.56 -13.13
CA GLY A 380 3.32 -14.52 -12.10
C GLY A 380 2.55 -15.74 -12.63
N PHE A 381 2.94 -16.29 -13.78
CA PHE A 381 2.33 -17.49 -14.36
C PHE A 381 3.28 -18.69 -14.39
N THR A 382 2.75 -19.87 -14.08
CA THR A 382 3.38 -21.15 -14.44
C THR A 382 2.95 -21.53 -15.86
N VAL A 383 3.91 -21.68 -16.79
CA VAL A 383 3.69 -22.04 -18.19
C VAL A 383 4.20 -23.45 -18.43
N THR A 384 3.31 -24.38 -18.74
CA THR A 384 3.66 -25.81 -18.81
C THR A 384 2.99 -26.58 -19.95
N ALA A 385 3.51 -27.78 -20.21
CA ALA A 385 2.95 -28.75 -21.14
C ALA A 385 2.93 -28.31 -22.61
N GLY A 386 3.76 -27.36 -23.04
CA GLY A 386 3.94 -27.06 -24.47
C GLY A 386 4.67 -28.17 -25.23
N ASN A 387 4.29 -28.41 -26.49
CA ASN A 387 4.86 -29.46 -27.36
C ASN A 387 5.07 -29.01 -28.82
N ALA A 388 6.11 -28.21 -29.07
CA ALA A 388 6.52 -27.71 -30.38
C ALA A 388 7.47 -28.68 -31.12
N LEU A 389 7.03 -29.91 -31.41
CA LEU A 389 7.84 -30.92 -32.14
C LEU A 389 7.55 -30.99 -33.66
N ALA A 390 6.61 -30.20 -34.16
CA ALA A 390 6.27 -30.17 -35.58
C ALA A 390 7.39 -29.52 -36.43
N PHE A 391 7.43 -29.82 -37.74
CA PHE A 391 8.42 -29.22 -38.65
C PHE A 391 8.24 -27.69 -38.72
N SER A 392 9.35 -26.96 -38.86
CA SER A 392 9.40 -25.49 -38.99
C SER A 392 8.25 -24.90 -39.80
N PRO A 393 7.61 -23.81 -39.35
CA PRO A 393 8.04 -22.93 -38.24
C PRO A 393 7.55 -23.33 -36.84
N THR A 394 6.67 -24.32 -36.68
CA THR A 394 6.01 -24.67 -35.40
C THR A 394 6.86 -25.52 -34.44
N GLY A 395 8.18 -25.54 -34.65
CA GLY A 395 9.14 -26.38 -33.93
C GLY A 395 9.94 -25.65 -32.84
N GLN A 396 9.49 -24.46 -32.42
CA GLN A 396 10.24 -23.49 -31.60
C GLN A 396 9.42 -23.03 -30.40
N GLY A 397 9.99 -22.93 -29.20
CA GLY A 397 9.32 -22.30 -28.04
C GLY A 397 8.12 -23.11 -27.53
N GLY A 398 8.37 -24.16 -26.76
CA GLY A 398 7.30 -24.98 -26.18
C GLY A 398 6.46 -24.19 -25.18
N GLY A 399 7.12 -23.57 -24.19
CA GLY A 399 6.45 -22.69 -23.23
C GLY A 399 6.03 -21.37 -23.87
N ILE A 400 7.02 -20.57 -24.30
CA ILE A 400 6.78 -19.32 -25.04
C ILE A 400 7.55 -19.25 -26.36
N PHE A 401 6.87 -18.81 -27.40
CA PHE A 401 7.47 -18.50 -28.69
C PHE A 401 7.41 -17.00 -29.01
N ILE A 402 8.56 -16.33 -29.00
CA ILE A 402 8.71 -14.91 -29.34
C ILE A 402 9.11 -14.82 -30.81
N VAL A 403 8.13 -14.41 -31.64
CA VAL A 403 8.28 -14.18 -33.07
C VAL A 403 8.77 -12.75 -33.33
N SER A 404 8.15 -11.79 -32.63
CA SER A 404 8.47 -10.37 -32.70
C SER A 404 8.06 -9.61 -31.43
N GLY A 405 8.63 -8.42 -31.26
CA GLY A 405 8.32 -7.50 -30.17
C GLY A 405 9.18 -7.69 -28.91
N SER A 406 9.03 -6.76 -27.97
CA SER A 406 9.76 -6.72 -26.69
C SER A 406 8.82 -6.97 -25.50
N PRO A 407 8.29 -8.20 -25.31
CA PRO A 407 7.50 -8.52 -24.13
C PRO A 407 8.37 -8.51 -22.86
N ILE A 408 7.75 -8.20 -21.72
CA ILE A 408 8.36 -8.23 -20.40
C ILE A 408 7.73 -9.39 -19.62
N LEU A 409 8.55 -10.37 -19.26
CA LEU A 409 8.15 -11.57 -18.54
C LEU A 409 8.69 -11.43 -17.12
N VAL A 410 7.80 -11.45 -16.13
CA VAL A 410 8.15 -11.23 -14.72
C VAL A 410 7.64 -12.41 -13.89
N ASN A 411 8.44 -12.95 -12.98
CA ASN A 411 8.02 -14.00 -12.04
C ASN A 411 7.32 -15.21 -12.71
N CYS A 412 7.69 -15.53 -13.96
CA CYS A 412 7.09 -16.62 -14.70
C CYS A 412 7.90 -17.90 -14.54
N THR A 413 7.22 -19.04 -14.41
CA THR A 413 7.85 -20.37 -14.35
C THR A 413 7.55 -21.15 -15.62
N PHE A 414 8.52 -21.26 -16.51
CA PHE A 414 8.46 -22.16 -17.67
C PHE A 414 8.92 -23.54 -17.25
N ILE A 415 7.98 -24.45 -17.05
CA ILE A 415 8.28 -25.79 -16.54
C ILE A 415 7.76 -26.89 -17.43
N ARG A 416 8.59 -27.92 -17.62
CA ARG A 416 8.22 -29.14 -18.35
C ARG A 416 7.58 -28.82 -19.71
N ASN A 417 8.27 -28.03 -20.52
CA ASN A 417 7.90 -27.77 -21.91
C ASN A 417 8.85 -28.48 -22.87
N LYS A 418 8.36 -28.81 -24.06
CA LYS A 418 9.10 -29.57 -25.08
C LYS A 418 9.06 -28.91 -26.45
N ALA A 419 10.21 -28.81 -27.11
CA ALA A 419 10.30 -28.24 -28.46
C ALA A 419 11.40 -28.84 -29.32
N GLY A 420 11.39 -28.55 -30.62
CA GLY A 420 12.56 -28.75 -31.47
C GLY A 420 13.71 -27.80 -31.09
N ARG A 421 13.38 -26.56 -30.74
CA ARG A 421 14.29 -25.49 -30.31
C ARG A 421 13.66 -24.67 -29.19
N GLY A 422 14.38 -24.39 -28.11
CA GLY A 422 13.88 -23.56 -27.01
C GLY A 422 12.72 -24.24 -26.28
N GLY A 423 13.02 -25.18 -25.39
CA GLY A 423 11.99 -25.95 -24.68
C GLY A 423 11.07 -25.05 -23.86
N GLY A 424 11.65 -24.24 -22.97
CA GLY A 424 10.94 -23.23 -22.19
C GLY A 424 10.63 -21.98 -23.01
N ALA A 425 11.63 -21.38 -23.65
CA ALA A 425 11.46 -20.20 -24.49
C ALA A 425 12.26 -20.27 -25.81
N SER A 426 11.71 -19.71 -26.88
CA SER A 426 12.47 -19.44 -28.10
C SER A 426 12.25 -17.99 -28.55
N ASN A 427 13.36 -17.29 -28.79
CA ASN A 427 13.38 -15.98 -29.42
C ASN A 427 13.91 -16.12 -30.85
N SER A 428 13.01 -15.99 -31.82
CA SER A 428 13.29 -16.07 -33.26
C SER A 428 13.33 -14.70 -33.93
N ASN A 429 13.37 -13.62 -33.14
CA ASN A 429 13.28 -12.28 -33.67
C ASN A 429 14.51 -11.91 -34.51
N TYR A 430 14.32 -11.65 -35.81
CA TYR A 430 15.39 -11.17 -36.69
C TYR A 430 15.52 -9.63 -36.71
N GLY A 431 14.73 -8.92 -35.89
CA GLY A 431 14.69 -7.47 -35.72
C GLY A 431 15.47 -6.96 -34.49
N SER A 432 15.23 -5.71 -34.11
CA SER A 432 15.84 -5.03 -32.95
C SER A 432 14.91 -4.99 -31.73
N ASP A 433 14.16 -6.07 -31.49
CA ASP A 433 13.30 -6.15 -30.30
C ASP A 433 14.00 -6.97 -29.21
N ASP A 434 13.84 -6.50 -27.98
CA ASP A 434 14.67 -6.81 -26.82
C ASP A 434 13.75 -7.35 -25.69
N PRO A 435 13.35 -8.62 -25.74
CA PRO A 435 12.50 -9.21 -24.71
C PRO A 435 13.24 -9.27 -23.37
N SER A 436 12.52 -9.05 -22.27
CA SER A 436 13.09 -9.05 -20.93
C SER A 436 12.47 -10.15 -20.06
N PHE A 437 13.32 -10.91 -19.38
CA PHE A 437 12.95 -11.92 -18.40
C PHE A 437 13.48 -11.50 -17.04
N ILE A 438 12.59 -11.31 -16.07
CA ILE A 438 12.92 -10.81 -14.73
C ILE A 438 12.36 -11.82 -13.73
N SER A 439 13.22 -12.34 -12.85
CA SER A 439 12.81 -13.30 -11.81
C SER A 439 12.07 -14.53 -12.35
N CYS A 440 12.40 -14.94 -13.58
CA CYS A 440 11.77 -16.09 -14.25
C CYS A 440 12.52 -17.38 -13.97
N LYS A 441 11.81 -18.50 -13.99
CA LYS A 441 12.36 -19.85 -13.79
C LYS A 441 12.15 -20.71 -15.04
N PHE A 442 13.19 -21.38 -15.51
CA PHE A 442 13.16 -22.35 -16.59
C PHE A 442 13.55 -23.71 -16.02
N ILE A 443 12.57 -24.59 -15.81
CA ILE A 443 12.74 -25.81 -15.01
C ILE A 443 12.37 -27.04 -15.83
N GLY A 444 13.29 -28.02 -15.92
CA GLY A 444 12.98 -29.34 -16.49
C GLY A 444 12.46 -29.31 -17.94
N ASN A 445 12.79 -28.27 -18.71
CA ASN A 445 12.38 -28.16 -20.11
C ASN A 445 13.29 -28.99 -21.02
N SER A 446 12.77 -29.43 -22.17
CA SER A 446 13.51 -30.29 -23.09
C SER A 446 13.44 -29.81 -24.54
N ALA A 447 14.57 -29.79 -25.23
CA ALA A 447 14.59 -29.48 -26.65
C ALA A 447 15.65 -30.22 -27.47
N GLY A 448 15.51 -30.15 -28.79
CA GLY A 448 16.59 -30.49 -29.72
C GLY A 448 17.83 -29.61 -29.48
N VAL A 449 17.61 -28.30 -29.34
CA VAL A 449 18.61 -27.24 -29.15
C VAL A 449 18.03 -26.22 -28.15
N GLY A 450 18.79 -25.78 -27.14
CA GLY A 450 18.29 -24.82 -26.14
C GLY A 450 17.22 -25.44 -25.24
N GLY A 451 17.61 -26.29 -24.30
CA GLY A 451 16.66 -27.00 -23.42
C GLY A 451 15.76 -26.02 -22.65
N GLY A 452 16.37 -25.05 -21.95
CA GLY A 452 15.66 -23.96 -21.30
C GLY A 452 15.25 -22.87 -22.30
N MET A 453 16.24 -22.26 -22.96
CA MET A 453 16.02 -21.17 -23.92
C MET A 453 16.88 -21.29 -25.18
N GLU A 454 16.32 -20.89 -26.32
CA GLU A 454 17.07 -20.61 -27.55
C GLU A 454 16.90 -19.14 -27.96
N SER A 455 18.00 -18.49 -28.36
CA SER A 455 18.01 -17.16 -28.95
C SER A 455 18.67 -17.16 -30.34
N GLN A 456 17.98 -16.62 -31.35
CA GLN A 456 18.48 -16.47 -32.72
C GLN A 456 18.58 -15.02 -33.24
N GLY A 457 18.08 -14.04 -32.49
CA GLY A 457 18.24 -12.61 -32.76
C GLY A 457 17.58 -11.74 -31.70
N GLY A 458 17.67 -10.41 -31.84
CA GLY A 458 17.34 -9.44 -30.78
C GLY A 458 18.37 -9.40 -29.63
N GLU A 459 18.15 -8.54 -28.64
CA GLU A 459 19.02 -8.43 -27.46
C GLU A 459 18.27 -8.81 -26.16
N PRO A 460 17.98 -10.12 -25.93
CA PRO A 460 17.22 -10.53 -24.76
C PRO A 460 18.01 -10.28 -23.46
N THR A 461 17.33 -9.71 -22.47
CA THR A 461 17.88 -9.47 -21.12
C THR A 461 17.26 -10.44 -20.13
N LEU A 462 18.12 -11.07 -19.31
CA LEU A 462 17.72 -11.98 -18.24
C LEU A 462 18.29 -11.47 -16.93
N THR A 463 17.40 -11.16 -15.98
CA THR A 463 17.76 -10.64 -14.66
C THR A 463 17.11 -11.51 -13.58
N ASN A 464 17.88 -11.93 -12.57
CA ASN A 464 17.35 -12.72 -11.45
C ASN A 464 16.70 -14.05 -11.88
N CYS A 465 17.11 -14.62 -13.02
CA CYS A 465 16.49 -15.83 -13.57
C CYS A 465 17.19 -17.13 -13.14
N VAL A 466 16.41 -18.21 -13.04
CA VAL A 466 16.90 -19.56 -12.74
C VAL A 466 16.70 -20.49 -13.95
N PHE A 467 17.73 -21.24 -14.32
CA PHE A 467 17.64 -22.36 -15.26
C PHE A 467 18.05 -23.64 -14.53
N SER A 468 17.10 -24.53 -14.26
CA SER A 468 17.36 -25.78 -13.54
C SER A 468 16.95 -27.02 -14.32
N GLY A 469 17.85 -28.01 -14.40
CA GLY A 469 17.55 -29.33 -14.93
C GLY A 469 17.06 -29.37 -16.38
N ASN A 470 17.35 -28.36 -17.19
CA ASN A 470 16.91 -28.34 -18.59
C ASN A 470 17.81 -29.24 -19.45
N VAL A 471 17.22 -29.89 -20.46
CA VAL A 471 17.88 -30.92 -21.26
C VAL A 471 17.83 -30.60 -22.75
N SER A 472 19.00 -30.54 -23.39
CA SER A 472 19.13 -30.50 -24.85
C SER A 472 19.72 -31.79 -25.39
N THR A 473 19.17 -32.30 -26.50
CA THR A 473 19.78 -33.46 -27.20
C THR A 473 20.95 -33.08 -28.12
N SER A 474 21.27 -31.78 -28.26
CA SER A 474 22.37 -31.28 -29.10
C SER A 474 23.24 -30.25 -28.38
N SER A 475 22.75 -29.04 -28.16
CA SER A 475 23.57 -27.98 -27.57
C SER A 475 22.77 -26.96 -26.76
N GLY A 476 23.40 -26.42 -25.72
CA GLY A 476 22.79 -25.44 -24.81
C GLY A 476 21.69 -26.08 -23.98
N GLY A 477 22.05 -26.73 -22.87
CA GLY A 477 21.06 -27.34 -21.97
C GLY A 477 20.20 -26.26 -21.31
N GLY A 478 20.85 -25.27 -20.69
CA GLY A 478 20.20 -24.07 -20.16
C GLY A 478 19.85 -23.08 -21.28
N LEU A 479 20.87 -22.55 -21.94
CA LEU A 479 20.72 -21.52 -22.97
C LEU A 479 21.53 -21.85 -24.23
N ASN A 480 20.91 -21.66 -25.38
CA ASN A 480 21.57 -21.72 -26.68
C ASN A 480 21.46 -20.38 -27.41
N ASN A 481 22.60 -19.77 -27.72
CA ASN A 481 22.69 -18.56 -28.51
C ASN A 481 23.28 -18.89 -29.89
N MET A 482 22.45 -18.79 -30.93
CA MET A 482 22.80 -19.07 -32.32
C MET A 482 22.18 -18.00 -33.22
N GLY A 483 22.86 -16.89 -33.46
CA GLY A 483 22.20 -15.79 -34.16
C GLY A 483 22.97 -14.51 -34.39
N PHE A 484 22.18 -13.48 -34.71
CA PHE A 484 22.58 -12.07 -34.61
C PHE A 484 22.17 -11.51 -33.23
N SER A 485 22.26 -12.33 -32.18
CA SER A 485 21.73 -12.05 -30.84
C SER A 485 22.83 -11.74 -29.83
N ASN A 486 22.56 -10.75 -28.98
CA ASN A 486 23.37 -10.41 -27.81
C ASN A 486 22.55 -10.70 -26.55
N VAL A 487 22.84 -11.81 -25.86
CA VAL A 487 22.12 -12.20 -24.65
C VAL A 487 22.84 -11.63 -23.43
N GLU A 488 22.12 -10.89 -22.57
CA GLU A 488 22.64 -10.38 -21.31
C GLU A 488 22.04 -11.17 -20.14
N LEU A 489 22.89 -11.72 -19.28
CA LEU A 489 22.53 -12.39 -18.04
C LEU A 489 23.13 -11.61 -16.86
N THR A 490 22.27 -11.05 -16.02
CA THR A 490 22.65 -10.41 -14.75
C THR A 490 21.98 -11.14 -13.60
N ASN A 491 22.75 -11.48 -12.55
CA ASN A 491 22.21 -12.14 -11.36
C ASN A 491 21.40 -13.39 -11.75
N CYS A 492 21.91 -14.26 -12.61
CA CYS A 492 21.19 -15.48 -13.02
C CYS A 492 21.85 -16.73 -12.45
N THR A 493 21.10 -17.81 -12.26
CA THR A 493 21.63 -19.11 -11.84
C THR A 493 21.27 -20.19 -12.84
N LEU A 494 22.28 -20.79 -13.47
CA LEU A 494 22.13 -21.94 -14.36
C LEU A 494 22.70 -23.15 -13.65
N SER A 495 21.84 -24.08 -13.22
CA SER A 495 22.26 -25.28 -12.51
C SER A 495 21.68 -26.58 -13.07
N GLY A 496 22.47 -27.65 -13.01
CA GLY A 496 22.01 -29.00 -13.35
C GLY A 496 21.55 -29.20 -14.80
N ASN A 497 21.79 -28.24 -15.71
CA ASN A 497 21.37 -28.35 -17.11
C ASN A 497 22.29 -29.30 -17.88
N SER A 498 21.75 -30.00 -18.89
CA SER A 498 22.51 -31.01 -19.65
C SER A 498 22.34 -30.88 -21.17
N ALA A 499 23.44 -31.11 -21.91
CA ALA A 499 23.44 -31.15 -23.37
C ALA A 499 24.49 -32.13 -23.93
N VAL A 500 24.58 -32.29 -25.26
CA VAL A 500 25.75 -32.96 -25.85
C VAL A 500 26.97 -32.01 -25.84
N VAL A 501 26.74 -30.72 -26.04
CA VAL A 501 27.77 -29.65 -26.00
C VAL A 501 27.22 -28.41 -25.27
N GLY A 502 27.95 -27.90 -24.27
CA GLY A 502 27.55 -26.70 -23.52
C GLY A 502 26.28 -26.93 -22.71
N GLY A 503 26.40 -27.63 -21.58
CA GLY A 503 25.29 -27.92 -20.67
C GLY A 503 24.61 -26.67 -20.14
N GLY A 504 25.38 -25.67 -19.73
CA GLY A 504 24.87 -24.38 -19.26
C GLY A 504 24.52 -23.48 -20.45
N ILE A 505 25.54 -22.86 -21.03
CA ILE A 505 25.43 -21.94 -22.17
C ILE A 505 26.20 -22.52 -23.36
N TYR A 506 25.59 -22.46 -24.55
CA TYR A 506 26.26 -22.68 -25.82
C TYR A 506 26.16 -21.40 -26.67
N ASN A 507 27.31 -20.86 -27.11
CA ASN A 507 27.38 -19.70 -28.00
C ASN A 507 28.03 -20.08 -29.34
N ALA A 508 27.39 -19.73 -30.44
CA ALA A 508 27.93 -19.95 -31.78
C ALA A 508 27.57 -18.84 -32.78
N TRP A 509 28.42 -18.74 -33.81
CA TRP A 509 28.51 -17.73 -34.88
C TRP A 509 29.19 -16.40 -34.47
N ALA A 510 30.01 -15.88 -35.38
CA ALA A 510 30.84 -14.70 -35.16
C ALA A 510 30.10 -13.41 -34.74
N THR A 511 28.79 -13.32 -34.96
CA THR A 511 27.96 -12.17 -34.61
C THR A 511 27.17 -12.34 -33.31
N ALA A 512 27.27 -13.50 -32.67
CA ALA A 512 26.54 -13.80 -31.44
C ALA A 512 27.35 -13.36 -30.21
N GLY A 513 26.70 -12.66 -29.29
CA GLY A 513 27.26 -12.17 -28.02
C GLY A 513 26.57 -12.77 -26.80
N VAL A 514 27.34 -13.10 -25.75
CA VAL A 514 26.79 -13.40 -24.43
C VAL A 514 27.55 -12.60 -23.37
N GLU A 515 26.83 -11.85 -22.55
CA GLU A 515 27.36 -11.15 -21.38
C GLU A 515 26.81 -11.83 -20.12
N VAL A 516 27.72 -12.26 -19.24
CA VAL A 516 27.41 -12.96 -18.00
C VAL A 516 27.97 -12.17 -16.83
N LEU A 517 27.10 -11.57 -16.02
CA LEU A 517 27.46 -10.71 -14.91
C LEU A 517 26.80 -11.19 -13.62
N ASN A 518 27.56 -11.30 -12.53
CA ASN A 518 27.01 -11.68 -11.22
C ASN A 518 26.24 -12.99 -11.22
N CYS A 519 26.55 -13.93 -12.11
CA CYS A 519 25.78 -15.16 -12.25
C CYS A 519 26.41 -16.32 -11.46
N ILE A 520 25.66 -17.42 -11.36
CA ILE A 520 26.18 -18.72 -10.95
C ILE A 520 25.94 -19.73 -12.06
N LEU A 521 26.99 -20.41 -12.52
CA LEU A 521 26.93 -21.51 -13.46
C LEU A 521 27.54 -22.74 -12.82
N TRP A 522 26.67 -23.65 -12.36
CA TRP A 522 27.09 -24.75 -11.49
C TRP A 522 26.45 -26.08 -11.83
N SER A 523 27.25 -27.14 -11.86
CA SER A 523 26.80 -28.52 -12.12
C SER A 523 26.07 -28.73 -13.44
N ASN A 524 26.21 -27.82 -14.41
CA ASN A 524 25.82 -28.10 -15.78
C ASN A 524 26.75 -29.14 -16.39
N SER A 525 26.23 -29.98 -17.28
CA SER A 525 26.97 -31.11 -17.86
C SER A 525 26.83 -31.23 -19.37
N ASP A 526 27.89 -31.70 -20.01
CA ASP A 526 27.88 -32.10 -21.41
C ASP A 526 28.58 -33.45 -21.62
N SER A 527 28.80 -33.85 -22.88
CA SER A 527 29.45 -35.13 -23.19
C SER A 527 30.90 -35.24 -22.68
N GLY A 528 31.55 -34.12 -22.36
CA GLY A 528 32.89 -34.05 -21.78
C GLY A 528 32.91 -34.12 -20.25
N GLY A 529 31.78 -33.85 -19.58
CA GLY A 529 31.67 -33.87 -18.12
C GLY A 529 30.97 -32.62 -17.58
N SER A 530 31.45 -32.08 -16.46
CA SER A 530 30.87 -30.88 -15.81
C SER A 530 31.95 -29.82 -15.51
N ASP A 531 32.93 -29.66 -16.40
CA ASP A 531 34.00 -28.68 -16.27
C ASP A 531 33.58 -27.29 -16.79
N GLU A 532 34.54 -26.34 -16.88
CA GLU A 532 34.30 -24.97 -17.36
C GLU A 532 33.62 -24.95 -18.74
N SER A 533 33.98 -25.88 -19.63
CA SER A 533 33.43 -25.96 -21.00
C SER A 533 31.99 -26.46 -21.03
N ALA A 534 31.59 -27.25 -20.03
CA ALA A 534 30.20 -27.65 -19.84
C ALA A 534 29.34 -26.51 -19.25
N GLN A 535 29.95 -25.57 -18.53
CA GLN A 535 29.24 -24.37 -18.03
C GLN A 535 29.00 -23.37 -19.17
N ILE A 536 30.05 -23.07 -19.93
CA ILE A 536 30.00 -22.17 -21.08
C ILE A 536 30.84 -22.75 -22.22
N HIS A 537 30.18 -23.11 -23.32
CA HIS A 537 30.82 -23.54 -24.55
C HIS A 537 30.81 -22.43 -25.59
N ILE A 538 31.99 -22.11 -26.13
CA ILE A 538 32.19 -21.05 -27.12
C ILE A 538 32.71 -21.70 -28.41
N ASP A 539 31.84 -21.81 -29.42
CA ASP A 539 32.21 -22.29 -30.75
C ASP A 539 32.73 -21.13 -31.64
N ASP A 540 32.05 -19.98 -31.56
CA ASP A 540 32.42 -18.71 -32.23
C ASP A 540 31.72 -17.54 -31.50
N GLY A 541 31.95 -16.29 -31.93
CA GLY A 541 31.32 -15.09 -31.34
C GLY A 541 32.05 -14.51 -30.13
N THR A 542 31.39 -13.65 -29.37
CA THR A 542 31.97 -12.96 -28.19
C THR A 542 31.28 -13.36 -26.91
N VAL A 543 32.06 -13.70 -25.87
CA VAL A 543 31.53 -13.97 -24.53
C VAL A 543 32.31 -13.14 -23.51
N SER A 544 31.61 -12.39 -22.67
CA SER A 544 32.16 -11.72 -21.48
C SER A 544 31.60 -12.36 -20.23
N VAL A 545 32.46 -12.65 -19.26
CA VAL A 545 32.07 -13.27 -17.99
C VAL A 545 32.75 -12.49 -16.87
N ASP A 546 31.98 -11.79 -16.05
CA ASP A 546 32.51 -10.96 -14.97
C ASP A 546 31.73 -11.21 -13.67
N TYR A 547 32.44 -11.17 -12.54
CA TYR A 547 31.92 -11.35 -11.20
C TYR A 547 30.99 -12.57 -11.06
N THR A 548 31.35 -13.69 -11.68
CA THR A 548 30.48 -14.87 -11.81
C THR A 548 31.09 -16.11 -11.13
N CYS A 549 30.25 -16.91 -10.49
CA CYS A 549 30.60 -18.17 -9.82
C CYS A 549 30.51 -19.31 -10.85
N VAL A 550 31.65 -19.87 -11.30
CA VAL A 550 31.71 -20.85 -12.41
C VAL A 550 32.38 -22.16 -11.98
N LYS A 551 31.67 -23.28 -12.12
CA LYS A 551 32.24 -24.60 -11.84
C LYS A 551 33.41 -24.93 -12.76
N GLY A 552 34.52 -25.36 -12.17
CA GLY A 552 35.69 -25.81 -12.91
C GLY A 552 36.50 -24.69 -13.56
N LEU A 553 36.28 -23.43 -13.14
CA LEU A 553 36.98 -22.23 -13.63
C LEU A 553 38.48 -22.49 -13.81
N SER A 554 38.95 -22.43 -15.06
CA SER A 554 40.34 -22.67 -15.43
C SER A 554 41.11 -21.38 -15.73
N GLY A 555 40.38 -20.26 -15.80
CA GLY A 555 40.86 -18.97 -16.28
C GLY A 555 40.72 -18.79 -17.79
N GLY A 556 40.22 -19.81 -18.51
CA GLY A 556 40.01 -19.77 -19.96
C GLY A 556 38.95 -18.77 -20.40
N LEU A 557 37.96 -18.48 -19.55
CA LEU A 557 36.92 -17.48 -19.78
C LEU A 557 37.41 -16.02 -19.59
N GLY A 558 38.54 -15.81 -18.91
CA GLY A 558 39.04 -14.47 -18.57
C GLY A 558 38.14 -13.72 -17.59
N GLY A 559 37.98 -12.41 -17.82
CA GLY A 559 37.11 -11.54 -17.00
C GLY A 559 37.65 -11.16 -15.63
N THR A 560 36.89 -10.33 -14.92
CA THR A 560 37.24 -9.80 -13.59
C THR A 560 36.34 -10.40 -12.52
N GLY A 561 36.90 -10.78 -11.37
CA GLY A 561 36.11 -11.13 -10.18
C GLY A 561 35.39 -12.49 -10.23
N ASN A 562 35.67 -13.33 -11.22
CA ASN A 562 35.11 -14.69 -11.31
C ASN A 562 35.70 -15.60 -10.23
N ILE A 563 34.87 -16.48 -9.68
CA ILE A 563 35.24 -17.44 -8.63
C ILE A 563 34.86 -18.86 -9.04
N GLY A 564 35.65 -19.85 -8.59
CA GLY A 564 35.47 -21.27 -8.96
C GLY A 564 35.12 -22.19 -7.79
N ASP A 565 34.86 -21.61 -6.61
CA ASP A 565 34.50 -22.33 -5.39
C ASP A 565 33.01 -22.70 -5.39
N ASP A 566 32.64 -23.72 -4.60
CA ASP A 566 31.28 -24.23 -4.52
C ASP A 566 30.30 -23.16 -3.99
N PRO A 567 29.20 -22.84 -4.70
CA PRO A 567 28.21 -21.85 -4.25
C PRO A 567 27.45 -22.25 -2.99
N LEU A 568 27.54 -23.50 -2.52
CA LEU A 568 26.85 -23.98 -1.32
C LEU A 568 25.33 -23.72 -1.41
N PHE A 569 24.68 -24.26 -2.44
CA PHE A 569 23.22 -24.18 -2.54
C PHE A 569 22.54 -24.88 -1.35
N VAL A 570 21.38 -24.35 -0.94
CA VAL A 570 20.54 -24.93 0.13
C VAL A 570 20.16 -26.36 -0.21
N ASP A 571 19.55 -26.57 -1.38
CA ASP A 571 19.18 -27.89 -1.88
C ASP A 571 18.93 -27.85 -3.40
N ALA A 572 19.99 -27.99 -4.21
CA ALA A 572 19.94 -27.72 -5.65
C ALA A 572 18.98 -28.63 -6.43
N ASP A 573 18.75 -29.85 -5.95
CA ASP A 573 17.86 -30.85 -6.57
C ASP A 573 16.52 -30.97 -5.83
N GLY A 574 16.26 -30.07 -4.88
CA GLY A 574 15.05 -30.05 -4.08
C GLY A 574 14.87 -31.24 -3.13
N ALA A 575 13.76 -31.20 -2.40
CA ALA A 575 13.41 -32.20 -1.41
C ALA A 575 13.21 -33.60 -2.04
N ASP A 576 12.81 -33.68 -3.31
CA ASP A 576 12.61 -34.93 -4.03
C ASP A 576 13.92 -35.54 -4.60
N ASN A 577 15.02 -34.80 -4.57
CA ASN A 577 16.34 -35.15 -5.12
C ASN A 577 16.29 -35.43 -6.64
N VAL A 578 15.41 -34.75 -7.37
CA VAL A 578 15.25 -34.86 -8.82
C VAL A 578 15.45 -33.49 -9.43
N VAL A 579 16.62 -33.26 -10.04
CA VAL A 579 16.88 -32.03 -10.77
C VAL A 579 15.81 -31.73 -11.83
N GLY A 580 15.42 -30.46 -11.94
CA GLY A 580 14.45 -29.98 -12.91
C GLY A 580 13.00 -30.09 -12.44
N THR A 581 12.76 -29.92 -11.14
CA THR A 581 11.44 -29.87 -10.50
C THR A 581 11.24 -28.54 -9.75
N GLU A 582 10.01 -28.27 -9.32
CA GLU A 582 9.63 -26.99 -8.70
C GLU A 582 10.28 -26.76 -7.34
N ASP A 583 10.73 -27.82 -6.68
CA ASP A 583 11.40 -27.78 -5.39
C ASP A 583 12.92 -27.57 -5.48
N ASP A 584 13.50 -27.51 -6.69
CA ASP A 584 14.90 -27.13 -6.91
C ASP A 584 15.20 -25.78 -6.21
N ASN A 585 16.14 -25.80 -5.27
CA ASN A 585 16.44 -24.65 -4.42
C ASN A 585 17.90 -24.20 -4.53
N VAL A 586 18.12 -23.21 -5.39
CA VAL A 586 19.44 -22.63 -5.67
C VAL A 586 19.76 -21.39 -4.82
N HIS A 587 19.06 -21.18 -3.70
CA HIS A 587 19.48 -20.20 -2.70
C HIS A 587 20.83 -20.57 -2.08
N LEU A 588 21.59 -19.58 -1.63
CA LEU A 588 22.91 -19.79 -1.02
C LEU A 588 22.79 -20.07 0.48
N LEU A 589 23.59 -20.99 0.99
CA LEU A 589 23.76 -21.22 2.43
C LEU A 589 24.67 -20.14 3.04
N GLU A 590 24.50 -19.92 4.35
CA GLU A 590 25.41 -19.09 5.13
C GLU A 590 26.88 -19.55 4.94
N GLY A 591 27.75 -18.62 4.60
CA GLY A 591 29.17 -18.91 4.32
C GLY A 591 29.48 -19.31 2.88
N SER A 592 28.51 -19.24 1.96
CA SER A 592 28.76 -19.36 0.53
C SER A 592 29.84 -18.37 0.07
N PRO A 593 30.80 -18.81 -0.77
CA PRO A 593 31.81 -17.91 -1.35
C PRO A 593 31.23 -16.95 -2.38
N CYS A 594 30.01 -17.18 -2.89
CA CYS A 594 29.36 -16.27 -3.83
C CYS A 594 28.48 -15.20 -3.13
N ILE A 595 28.41 -15.19 -1.78
CA ILE A 595 27.81 -14.09 -1.00
C ILE A 595 28.79 -12.90 -0.94
N ASP A 596 28.29 -11.67 -1.03
CA ASP A 596 29.05 -10.41 -0.88
C ASP A 596 30.24 -10.23 -1.84
N THR A 597 30.22 -10.91 -2.99
CA THR A 597 31.39 -11.03 -3.88
C THR A 597 31.15 -10.67 -5.34
N GLY A 598 29.92 -10.35 -5.72
CA GLY A 598 29.52 -9.87 -7.05
C GLY A 598 30.06 -8.48 -7.40
N HIS A 599 29.46 -7.78 -8.36
CA HIS A 599 29.99 -6.51 -8.86
C HIS A 599 30.02 -5.43 -7.74
N PRO A 600 31.13 -4.72 -7.50
CA PRO A 600 31.29 -3.80 -6.37
C PRO A 600 30.59 -2.43 -6.54
N ALA A 601 29.80 -2.24 -7.59
CA ALA A 601 29.19 -0.93 -7.87
C ALA A 601 27.83 -0.83 -7.19
N VAL A 602 27.53 0.34 -6.65
CA VAL A 602 26.32 0.64 -5.86
C VAL A 602 25.02 0.21 -6.56
N GLN A 603 24.96 0.35 -7.89
CA GLN A 603 23.79 -0.02 -8.69
C GLN A 603 23.48 -1.53 -8.73
N TYR A 604 24.41 -2.38 -8.31
CA TYR A 604 24.21 -3.82 -8.20
C TYR A 604 24.06 -4.27 -6.74
N GLN A 605 24.18 -3.39 -5.75
CA GLN A 605 24.12 -3.81 -4.35
C GLN A 605 22.82 -4.55 -4.03
N ASP A 606 22.93 -5.47 -3.08
CA ASP A 606 21.75 -6.10 -2.50
C ASP A 606 20.90 -5.05 -1.79
N ILE A 607 19.64 -5.38 -1.57
CA ILE A 607 18.64 -4.47 -0.99
C ILE A 607 18.98 -4.01 0.44
N ASP A 608 19.82 -4.75 1.17
CA ASP A 608 20.35 -4.37 2.48
C ASP A 608 21.56 -3.42 2.40
N GLY A 609 22.03 -3.10 1.19
CA GLY A 609 23.16 -2.24 0.91
C GLY A 609 24.53 -2.94 0.99
N SER A 610 24.56 -4.26 1.16
CA SER A 610 25.77 -5.07 1.06
C SER A 610 26.27 -5.14 -0.39
N ARG A 611 27.35 -5.88 -0.66
CA ARG A 611 27.84 -6.04 -2.03
C ARG A 611 27.04 -7.18 -2.68
N ASN A 612 26.63 -7.01 -3.94
CA ASN A 612 25.82 -8.01 -4.66
C ASN A 612 26.24 -9.48 -4.41
N ASP A 613 25.31 -10.30 -3.95
CA ASP A 613 25.42 -11.76 -4.00
C ASP A 613 25.37 -12.26 -5.44
N MET A 614 26.26 -13.16 -5.86
CA MET A 614 26.14 -13.74 -7.21
C MET A 614 24.95 -14.69 -7.27
N GLY A 615 24.22 -14.72 -8.39
CA GLY A 615 23.12 -15.66 -8.63
C GLY A 615 21.74 -15.02 -8.65
N ALA A 616 20.70 -15.86 -8.77
CA ALA A 616 19.32 -15.46 -9.04
C ALA A 616 18.67 -14.61 -7.96
N TYR A 617 19.23 -14.65 -6.75
CA TYR A 617 18.66 -14.02 -5.56
C TYR A 617 19.47 -12.82 -5.07
N GLY A 618 20.49 -12.39 -5.82
CA GLY A 618 21.26 -11.19 -5.52
C GLY A 618 20.79 -9.94 -6.25
N GLY A 619 21.32 -8.80 -5.82
CA GLY A 619 21.08 -7.46 -6.31
C GLY A 619 19.80 -6.81 -5.80
N GLN A 620 19.49 -5.64 -6.37
CA GLN A 620 18.36 -4.77 -5.96
C GLN A 620 16.97 -5.39 -6.09
N PHE A 621 16.84 -6.54 -6.78
CA PHE A 621 15.60 -7.27 -6.99
C PHE A 621 15.63 -8.69 -6.39
N GLY A 622 16.68 -9.02 -5.63
CA GLY A 622 16.78 -10.27 -4.89
C GLY A 622 15.77 -10.33 -3.75
N GLU A 623 15.22 -11.53 -3.50
CA GLU A 623 14.42 -11.74 -2.28
C GLU A 623 15.32 -11.59 -1.06
N ILE A 624 14.97 -10.65 -0.18
CA ILE A 624 15.47 -10.67 1.19
C ILE A 624 15.06 -12.03 1.74
N THR A 625 16.02 -12.87 2.08
CA THR A 625 15.80 -14.10 2.84
C THR A 625 15.39 -13.80 4.28
N ASP A 626 14.38 -12.94 4.47
CA ASP A 626 13.79 -12.66 5.78
C ASP A 626 12.25 -12.76 5.71
N PRO A 627 11.65 -13.86 6.23
CA PRO A 627 10.21 -14.06 6.29
C PRO A 627 9.50 -13.20 7.38
N SER A 628 9.94 -11.96 7.64
CA SER A 628 9.49 -11.17 8.80
C SER A 628 8.60 -9.95 8.52
N VAL A 629 8.09 -9.73 7.30
CA VAL A 629 7.09 -8.66 7.06
C VAL A 629 5.69 -9.14 7.43
N TYR A 630 5.35 -9.05 8.73
CA TYR A 630 4.02 -9.35 9.24
C TYR A 630 3.00 -8.28 8.86
N PHE A 631 1.90 -8.70 8.23
CA PHE A 631 0.66 -7.93 8.10
C PHE A 631 -0.18 -8.13 9.37
N GLY A 632 -0.38 -7.10 10.21
CA GLY A 632 -1.14 -7.19 11.46
C GLY A 632 -2.06 -6.01 11.75
N THR A 633 -3.16 -6.27 12.49
CA THR A 633 -4.11 -5.30 13.09
C THR A 633 -3.47 -4.62 14.31
N GLY A 634 -3.63 -3.31 14.52
CA GLY A 634 -3.11 -2.57 15.68
C GLY A 634 -2.00 -1.56 15.38
N PHE A 635 -1.45 -0.91 16.43
CA PHE A 635 -0.26 -0.06 16.31
C PHE A 635 0.98 -0.88 16.65
N ILE A 636 1.83 -1.10 15.65
CA ILE A 636 3.10 -1.83 15.78
C ILE A 636 4.22 -0.81 15.95
N ILE A 637 4.96 -0.85 17.06
CA ILE A 637 6.16 -0.03 17.21
C ILE A 637 7.28 -0.63 16.34
N THR A 638 7.68 0.12 15.31
CA THR A 638 8.61 -0.37 14.28
C THR A 638 10.04 0.12 14.45
N ASN A 639 10.27 1.25 15.15
CA ASN A 639 11.62 1.77 15.39
C ASN A 639 11.62 2.78 16.57
N ILE A 640 12.74 2.91 17.27
CA ILE A 640 12.98 3.98 18.24
C ILE A 640 14.24 4.76 17.79
N GLY A 641 14.10 6.03 17.37
CA GLY A 641 15.20 7.02 17.37
C GLY A 641 15.81 7.57 16.05
N GLU A 642 15.31 7.34 14.84
CA GLU A 642 15.97 7.85 13.62
C GLU A 642 15.64 9.30 13.17
N LEU A 643 16.67 10.04 12.74
CA LEU A 643 16.62 11.17 11.78
C LEU A 643 17.42 10.78 10.52
N PRO A 644 16.98 11.15 9.29
CA PRO A 644 17.81 11.04 8.10
C PRO A 644 19.10 11.87 8.27
N THR A 645 20.22 11.32 7.78
CA THR A 645 21.56 11.94 7.80
C THR A 645 21.63 13.31 7.12
N THR A 646 20.61 13.69 6.34
CA THR A 646 20.50 14.97 5.66
C THR A 646 20.20 16.15 6.61
N GLU A 647 19.79 15.91 7.86
CA GLU A 647 19.49 16.96 8.85
C GLU A 647 20.50 17.08 10.01
N ILE A 648 21.63 16.36 9.97
CA ILE A 648 22.67 16.43 11.01
C ILE A 648 23.97 17.00 10.41
N GLY A 649 24.37 18.19 10.85
CA GLY A 649 25.67 18.75 10.54
C GLY A 649 26.81 17.91 11.15
N ARG A 650 27.55 17.22 10.28
CA ARG A 650 28.91 16.66 10.40
C ARG A 650 29.47 16.38 11.81
N ASP A 651 29.76 15.11 12.09
CA ASP A 651 31.13 14.65 12.38
C ASP A 651 31.31 13.19 11.89
N ALA A 652 32.49 12.85 11.38
CA ALA A 652 32.71 11.80 10.38
C ALA A 652 33.53 10.58 10.88
N ASN A 653 33.51 10.23 12.17
CA ASN A 653 34.53 9.31 12.71
C ASN A 653 34.09 8.19 13.68
N GLU A 654 32.83 7.72 13.75
CA GLU A 654 32.51 6.55 14.60
C GLU A 654 31.47 5.58 13.99
N PRO A 655 31.85 4.34 13.59
CA PRO A 655 30.92 3.29 13.20
C PRO A 655 30.67 2.33 14.37
N ASN A 656 29.39 2.06 14.70
CA ASN A 656 28.84 0.74 15.12
C ASN A 656 27.35 0.87 15.50
N VAL A 657 26.57 -0.13 15.07
CA VAL A 657 25.09 -0.26 15.04
C VAL A 657 24.50 -0.96 16.29
N GLY A 658 23.21 -0.72 16.57
CA GLY A 658 22.44 -1.30 17.68
C GLY A 658 20.94 -0.97 17.57
N LEU A 659 20.10 -2.01 17.47
CA LEU A 659 18.64 -1.97 17.32
C LEU A 659 17.93 -2.19 18.67
N ALA A 660 16.71 -1.65 18.82
CA ALA A 660 15.80 -1.99 19.91
C ALA A 660 14.48 -2.54 19.36
N ASN A 661 14.23 -3.84 19.57
CA ASN A 661 12.96 -4.47 19.98
C ASN A 661 13.23 -5.97 20.22
N VAL A 662 12.62 -6.56 21.25
CA VAL A 662 12.92 -7.92 21.73
C VAL A 662 11.63 -8.73 21.81
N GLU A 663 11.65 -9.93 21.21
CA GLU A 663 11.06 -11.14 21.80
C GLU A 663 12.19 -12.19 21.93
N PRO A 664 12.04 -13.46 22.36
CA PRO A 664 11.09 -14.19 23.20
C PRO A 664 11.78 -15.03 24.27
N ASP A 665 13.06 -14.86 24.60
CA ASP A 665 13.40 -15.12 25.99
C ASP A 665 12.64 -14.11 26.84
N ILE A 666 12.26 -12.94 26.26
CA ILE A 666 11.75 -11.67 26.85
C ILE A 666 12.33 -11.37 28.21
N ALA A 667 13.53 -11.97 28.38
CA ALA A 667 14.21 -12.75 29.43
C ALA A 667 13.81 -12.52 30.87
N ALA A 668 12.67 -11.89 30.99
CA ALA A 668 11.38 -12.54 31.05
C ALA A 668 11.19 -13.20 32.34
N LEU A 669 10.00 -12.86 32.78
CA LEU A 669 9.30 -13.50 33.82
C LEU A 669 9.92 -13.19 35.18
N PHE A 670 11.25 -13.03 35.32
CA PHE A 670 11.89 -13.02 36.63
C PHE A 670 13.20 -12.23 36.83
N GLY A 671 13.68 -11.41 35.88
CA GLY A 671 14.74 -10.41 36.19
C GLY A 671 15.77 -10.11 35.09
N VAL A 672 15.57 -8.96 34.43
CA VAL A 672 16.52 -8.02 33.75
C VAL A 672 17.99 -8.50 33.73
N PRO A 673 18.70 -8.60 32.58
CA PRO A 673 18.98 -7.46 31.70
C PRO A 673 19.13 -7.78 30.19
N GLN A 674 18.44 -6.99 29.37
CA GLN A 674 18.69 -6.86 27.93
C GLN A 674 18.60 -5.38 27.54
N TYR A 675 19.64 -4.63 27.93
CA TYR A 675 20.00 -3.34 27.36
C TYR A 675 21.52 -3.25 27.46
N LYS A 676 22.24 -3.11 26.34
CA LYS A 676 23.64 -2.71 26.44
C LYS A 676 23.73 -1.23 26.14
N ASP A 677 23.56 -0.49 27.25
CA ASP A 677 23.89 0.92 27.47
C ASP A 677 22.82 1.92 27.00
N SER A 678 22.00 2.59 27.81
CA SER A 678 21.98 2.97 29.23
C SER A 678 20.91 4.10 29.30
N PRO A 679 20.55 4.66 30.48
CA PRO A 679 19.28 5.36 30.71
C PRO A 679 18.88 6.48 29.73
N PHE A 680 17.59 6.70 29.58
CA PHE A 680 17.08 7.78 28.72
C PHE A 680 17.15 9.13 29.41
N GLY A 681 18.02 10.01 28.91
CA GLY A 681 18.08 11.43 29.30
C GLY A 681 17.96 12.30 28.06
N GLY A 682 16.77 12.83 27.74
CA GLY A 682 16.60 13.68 26.56
C GLY A 682 15.22 13.56 25.91
N THR A 683 15.20 13.54 24.57
CA THR A 683 13.98 13.45 23.74
C THR A 683 13.91 12.09 23.04
N LEU A 684 12.91 11.25 23.36
CA LEU A 684 12.68 9.95 22.69
C LEU A 684 11.80 10.11 21.45
N ARG A 685 12.18 9.52 20.31
CA ARG A 685 11.32 9.36 19.12
C ARG A 685 10.92 7.91 18.91
N VAL A 686 9.62 7.63 19.01
CA VAL A 686 9.01 6.32 18.76
C VAL A 686 8.34 6.33 17.40
N ARG A 687 8.75 5.46 16.48
CA ARG A 687 8.04 5.16 15.23
C ARG A 687 7.18 3.92 15.42
N GLY A 688 6.00 3.94 14.83
CA GLY A 688 5.18 2.75 14.71
C GLY A 688 4.17 2.88 13.59
N GLN A 689 3.71 1.74 13.07
CA GLN A 689 2.74 1.62 12.00
C GLN A 689 1.36 1.34 12.59
N PHE A 690 0.35 2.12 12.22
CA PHE A 690 -1.04 1.77 12.52
C PHE A 690 -1.57 0.79 11.46
N GLY A 691 -2.36 -0.19 11.87
CA GLY A 691 -3.01 -1.15 11.01
C GLY A 691 -3.90 -0.46 9.99
N LEU A 692 -3.69 -0.78 8.71
CA LEU A 692 -4.41 -0.17 7.58
C LEU A 692 -5.86 -0.65 7.47
N TYR A 693 -6.25 -1.68 8.23
CA TYR A 693 -7.55 -2.34 8.17
C TYR A 693 -8.36 -2.26 9.48
N ASP A 694 -7.90 -1.48 10.46
CA ASP A 694 -8.61 -1.36 11.73
C ASP A 694 -9.78 -0.35 11.62
N ASP A 695 -10.96 -0.71 12.11
CA ASP A 695 -12.13 0.17 12.22
C ASP A 695 -11.95 1.21 13.35
N VAL A 696 -10.99 2.10 13.18
CA VAL A 696 -10.53 3.09 14.16
C VAL A 696 -10.44 4.48 13.52
N ASP A 697 -11.10 5.46 14.11
CA ASP A 697 -11.05 6.86 13.68
C ASP A 697 -9.98 7.68 14.42
N PHE A 698 -9.67 7.30 15.67
CA PHE A 698 -8.71 8.02 16.52
C PHE A 698 -7.91 7.09 17.40
N TYR A 699 -6.63 7.42 17.59
CA TYR A 699 -5.76 6.84 18.60
C TYR A 699 -5.42 7.86 19.70
N GLN A 700 -5.14 7.37 20.89
CA GLN A 700 -4.66 8.15 22.04
C GLN A 700 -3.51 7.40 22.69
N MET A 701 -2.37 8.09 22.88
CA MET A 701 -1.17 7.49 23.47
C MET A 701 -1.25 7.54 25.00
N MET A 702 -0.87 6.43 25.62
CA MET A 702 -1.02 6.20 27.06
C MET A 702 0.33 5.85 27.69
N LEU A 703 0.57 6.31 28.92
CA LEU A 703 1.82 6.11 29.66
C LEU A 703 1.52 5.75 31.12
N ALA A 704 2.23 4.78 31.69
CA ALA A 704 2.15 4.43 33.11
C ALA A 704 3.53 4.09 33.70
N LYS A 705 3.74 4.44 34.97
CA LYS A 705 4.96 4.12 35.73
C LYS A 705 4.78 2.80 36.50
N TRP A 706 5.79 1.95 36.50
CA TRP A 706 5.81 0.73 37.31
C TRP A 706 5.98 1.08 38.79
N VAL A 707 5.30 0.33 39.66
CA VAL A 707 5.36 0.50 41.12
C VAL A 707 5.86 -0.80 41.75
N ASP A 708 6.94 -0.70 42.55
CA ASP A 708 7.57 -1.83 43.24
C ASP A 708 7.96 -3.01 42.33
N GLY A 709 8.30 -2.72 41.06
CA GLY A 709 8.68 -3.73 40.06
C GLY A 709 7.52 -4.49 39.43
N ASN A 710 6.28 -4.11 39.72
CA ASN A 710 5.09 -4.67 39.08
C ASN A 710 4.65 -3.80 37.89
N GLU A 711 4.12 -4.47 36.87
CA GLU A 711 3.53 -3.83 35.71
C GLU A 711 2.32 -2.97 36.10
N PRO A 712 2.10 -1.80 35.47
CA PRO A 712 0.97 -0.93 35.77
C PRO A 712 -0.38 -1.59 35.48
N ALA A 713 -1.38 -1.35 36.32
CA ALA A 713 -2.74 -1.80 36.05
C ALA A 713 -3.39 -0.92 34.95
N PRO A 714 -4.43 -1.40 34.23
CA PRO A 714 -5.10 -0.63 33.16
C PRO A 714 -5.58 0.77 33.60
N GLU A 715 -5.93 0.94 34.87
CA GLU A 715 -6.33 2.22 35.47
C GLU A 715 -5.17 3.20 35.74
N ASP A 716 -3.93 2.71 35.79
CA ASP A 716 -2.74 3.54 36.05
C ASP A 716 -2.23 4.25 34.79
N TYR A 717 -2.78 3.90 33.62
CA TYR A 717 -2.42 4.50 32.34
C TYR A 717 -3.07 5.88 32.17
N GLU A 718 -2.21 6.90 32.13
CA GLU A 718 -2.60 8.27 31.86
C GLU A 718 -2.29 8.66 30.42
N VAL A 719 -2.98 9.69 29.91
CA VAL A 719 -2.71 10.24 28.58
C VAL A 719 -1.31 10.87 28.55
N LEU A 720 -0.57 10.61 27.48
CA LEU A 720 0.68 11.32 27.20
C LEU A 720 0.34 12.73 26.69
N ASP A 721 0.48 13.72 27.56
CA ASP A 721 0.18 15.14 27.32
C ASP A 721 1.44 15.99 27.13
N ASP A 722 1.28 17.29 26.84
CA ASP A 722 2.40 18.22 26.63
C ASP A 722 3.33 18.34 27.86
N GLU A 723 2.81 18.18 29.09
CA GLU A 723 3.61 18.22 30.33
C GLU A 723 4.50 16.97 30.46
N LYS A 724 4.05 15.85 29.90
CA LYS A 724 4.79 14.58 29.80
C LYS A 724 5.56 14.43 28.48
N GLY A 725 5.58 15.46 27.63
CA GLY A 725 6.39 15.50 26.40
C GLY A 725 5.68 15.00 25.14
N ALA A 726 4.35 15.07 25.05
CA ALA A 726 3.64 14.84 23.79
C ALA A 726 4.03 15.90 22.75
N LEU A 727 4.26 15.47 21.50
CA LEU A 727 4.46 16.39 20.37
C LEU A 727 3.82 15.86 19.08
N GLN A 728 3.73 16.77 18.11
CA GLN A 728 2.87 16.77 16.92
C GLN A 728 2.96 15.50 16.06
N LEU A 729 1.81 14.87 15.83
CA LEU A 729 1.63 13.83 14.82
C LEU A 729 1.30 14.47 13.48
N GLY A 730 2.07 14.13 12.44
CA GLY A 730 1.81 14.60 11.10
C GLY A 730 2.27 13.63 10.03
N LYS A 731 1.56 13.63 8.90
CA LYS A 731 1.84 12.80 7.72
C LYS A 731 2.31 13.66 6.57
N VAL A 732 3.09 13.09 5.66
CA VAL A 732 3.25 13.63 4.31
C VAL A 732 2.13 13.06 3.44
N ARG A 733 1.34 13.95 2.86
CA ARG A 733 0.34 13.68 1.85
C ARG A 733 0.96 13.91 0.48
N TRP A 734 0.99 12.88 -0.36
CA TRP A 734 1.31 13.01 -1.77
C TRP A 734 0.02 13.13 -2.56
N TYR A 735 -0.10 14.17 -3.36
CA TYR A 735 -1.26 14.39 -4.23
C TYR A 735 -0.80 14.89 -5.59
N VAL A 736 -1.54 14.51 -6.62
CA VAL A 736 -1.28 14.94 -7.99
C VAL A 736 -2.18 16.14 -8.29
N ASP A 737 -1.58 17.23 -8.76
CA ASP A 737 -2.32 18.34 -9.35
C ASP A 737 -1.94 18.50 -10.83
N ALA A 738 -2.46 19.54 -11.49
CA ALA A 738 -2.20 19.80 -12.91
C ALA A 738 -0.70 19.97 -13.26
N ASN A 739 0.18 20.09 -12.27
CA ASN A 739 1.63 20.24 -12.44
C ASN A 739 2.42 18.99 -12.03
N GLY A 740 1.76 17.89 -11.67
CA GLY A 740 2.38 16.61 -11.29
C GLY A 740 2.29 16.29 -9.80
N TRP A 741 3.22 15.46 -9.31
CA TRP A 741 3.28 15.03 -7.92
C TRP A 741 3.71 16.17 -6.99
N ASN A 742 2.88 16.45 -5.99
CA ASN A 742 3.15 17.39 -4.91
C ASN A 742 3.13 16.67 -3.56
N GLN A 743 3.80 17.26 -2.57
CA GLN A 743 3.78 16.78 -1.18
C GLN A 743 3.37 17.90 -0.21
N GLU A 744 2.55 17.56 0.78
CA GLU A 744 2.14 18.47 1.87
C GLU A 744 2.29 17.76 3.22
N TYR A 745 2.79 18.48 4.23
CA TYR A 745 2.80 17.98 5.60
C TYR A 745 1.49 18.33 6.32
N VAL A 746 0.73 17.32 6.74
CA VAL A 746 -0.59 17.45 7.37
C VAL A 746 -0.54 17.03 8.83
N ARG A 747 -1.07 17.84 9.73
CA ARG A 747 -1.16 17.53 11.17
C ARG A 747 -2.39 16.67 11.47
N MET A 748 -2.18 15.55 12.15
CA MET A 748 -3.23 14.55 12.50
C MET A 748 -3.83 14.77 13.89
N GLY A 749 -3.22 15.63 14.71
CA GLY A 749 -3.65 15.98 16.06
C GLY A 749 -2.54 16.70 16.84
N PRO A 750 -2.70 16.94 18.14
CA PRO A 750 -3.81 16.47 18.99
C PRO A 750 -5.14 17.19 18.72
N LYS A 751 -6.26 16.50 18.93
CA LYS A 751 -7.64 17.02 18.91
C LYS A 751 -8.35 16.74 20.23
N THR A 752 -9.33 17.56 20.56
CA THR A 752 -10.29 17.32 21.64
C THR A 752 -11.64 16.99 21.04
N ILE A 753 -12.17 15.81 21.34
CA ILE A 753 -13.46 15.32 20.82
C ILE A 753 -14.17 14.58 21.96
N ASP A 754 -15.46 14.84 22.14
CA ASP A 754 -16.28 14.15 23.16
C ASP A 754 -15.66 14.19 24.57
N GLY A 755 -15.05 15.32 24.93
CA GLY A 755 -14.38 15.51 26.22
C GLY A 755 -13.09 14.72 26.42
N ARG A 756 -12.58 14.04 25.39
CA ARG A 756 -11.30 13.34 25.37
C ARG A 756 -10.26 14.19 24.65
N ASP A 757 -9.13 14.44 25.31
CA ASP A 757 -8.02 15.25 24.79
C ASP A 757 -6.92 14.37 24.16
N TYR A 758 -6.04 14.99 23.36
CA TYR A 758 -4.89 14.33 22.73
C TYR A 758 -5.26 13.15 21.83
N LEU A 759 -6.38 13.28 21.11
CA LEU A 759 -6.79 12.33 20.08
C LEU A 759 -6.08 12.62 18.77
N TYR A 760 -5.61 11.55 18.13
CA TYR A 760 -4.91 11.61 16.85
C TYR A 760 -5.71 10.85 15.81
N GLN A 761 -6.15 11.57 14.78
CA GLN A 761 -7.04 11.00 13.79
C GLN A 761 -6.31 9.98 12.93
N LEU A 762 -6.90 8.80 12.78
CA LEU A 762 -6.57 7.84 11.75
C LEU A 762 -7.66 7.96 10.69
N ASN A 763 -7.43 8.69 9.60
CA ASN A 763 -8.12 8.40 8.34
C ASN A 763 -7.57 9.16 7.13
N SER A 764 -7.59 8.44 6.00
CA SER A 764 -7.37 8.92 4.64
C SER A 764 -8.53 9.81 4.18
N PRO A 765 -8.29 10.91 3.46
CA PRO A 765 -9.35 11.51 2.68
C PRO A 765 -9.75 10.57 1.54
N LEU A 766 -11.03 10.59 1.22
CA LEU A 766 -11.68 9.94 0.07
C LEU A 766 -11.26 10.58 -1.27
N ASP A 767 -10.02 11.04 -1.41
CA ASP A 767 -9.55 11.81 -2.56
C ASP A 767 -8.38 11.17 -3.33
N GLY A 768 -8.02 9.92 -3.03
CA GLY A 768 -7.02 9.17 -3.80
C GLY A 768 -5.58 9.67 -3.59
N SER A 769 -5.32 10.51 -2.59
CA SER A 769 -3.96 10.88 -2.21
C SER A 769 -3.22 9.70 -1.56
N ILE A 770 -1.94 9.53 -1.90
CA ILE A 770 -1.06 8.54 -1.27
C ILE A 770 -0.49 9.18 -0.02
N TRP A 771 -0.81 8.60 1.12
CA TRP A 771 -0.26 9.06 2.40
C TRP A 771 0.98 8.25 2.69
N SER A 772 2.03 8.93 3.15
CA SER A 772 3.09 8.23 3.88
C SER A 772 2.47 7.39 5.00
N ASN A 773 3.02 6.20 5.23
CA ASN A 773 2.65 5.37 6.37
C ASN A 773 2.66 6.25 7.62
N PRO A 774 1.66 6.10 8.52
CA PRO A 774 1.64 6.90 9.72
C PRO A 774 2.94 6.66 10.48
N ASP A 775 3.75 7.70 10.59
CA ASP A 775 4.96 7.69 11.38
C ASP A 775 4.61 8.43 12.68
N LEU A 776 4.36 7.69 13.76
CA LEU A 776 4.33 8.29 15.08
C LEU A 776 5.68 8.95 15.32
N ARG A 777 5.68 10.20 15.80
CA ARG A 777 6.90 10.94 16.15
C ARG A 777 6.71 11.60 17.50
N ILE A 778 6.71 10.78 18.55
CA ILE A 778 6.74 11.32 19.91
C ILE A 778 8.10 12.02 20.14
N ARG A 779 8.12 13.05 20.97
CA ARG A 779 9.36 13.66 21.47
C ARG A 779 9.27 13.74 22.99
N TRP A 780 9.45 12.60 23.65
CA TRP A 780 9.27 12.53 25.10
C TRP A 780 10.47 13.13 25.83
N ASN A 781 10.27 14.22 26.56
CA ASN A 781 11.28 14.84 27.42
C ASN A 781 11.42 14.10 28.76
N THR A 782 12.33 13.14 28.84
CA THR A 782 12.47 12.27 30.02
C THR A 782 13.00 13.00 31.27
N LYS A 783 13.54 14.22 31.14
CA LYS A 783 13.95 15.05 32.29
C LYS A 783 12.78 15.56 33.13
N ALA A 784 11.59 15.62 32.54
CA ALA A 784 10.36 16.01 33.24
C ALA A 784 9.73 14.82 33.98
N SER A 785 10.17 13.60 33.71
CA SER A 785 9.65 12.37 34.32
C SER A 785 10.50 11.95 35.53
N GLU A 786 9.86 11.35 36.52
CA GLU A 786 10.56 10.76 37.66
C GLU A 786 11.42 9.57 37.22
N ASN A 787 12.46 9.26 37.99
CA ASN A 787 13.24 8.04 37.76
C ASN A 787 12.36 6.81 38.02
N GLY A 788 12.46 5.81 37.15
CA GLY A 788 11.67 4.58 37.23
C GLY A 788 11.46 3.91 35.88
N LEU A 789 10.79 2.76 35.92
CA LEU A 789 10.40 1.99 34.74
C LEU A 789 9.01 2.44 34.29
N TYR A 790 8.80 2.59 32.98
CA TYR A 790 7.55 3.06 32.39
C TYR A 790 7.10 2.15 31.25
N THR A 791 5.79 2.00 31.07
CA THR A 791 5.16 1.38 29.89
C THR A 791 4.43 2.43 29.08
N LEU A 792 4.77 2.54 27.78
CA LEU A 792 4.05 3.34 26.79
C LEU A 792 3.16 2.41 25.95
N THR A 793 1.89 2.75 25.74
CA THR A 793 0.93 2.00 24.90
C THR A 793 -0.11 2.95 24.28
N TYR A 794 -1.22 2.45 23.76
CA TYR A 794 -2.26 3.24 23.11
C TYR A 794 -3.70 2.77 23.41
N LYS A 795 -4.67 3.65 23.16
CA LYS A 795 -6.11 3.35 23.06
C LYS A 795 -6.65 3.75 21.69
N ALA A 796 -7.68 3.05 21.22
CA ALA A 796 -8.32 3.28 19.94
C ALA A 796 -9.81 3.64 20.10
N TYR A 797 -10.31 4.52 19.24
CA TYR A 797 -11.69 5.04 19.26
C TYR A 797 -12.28 5.14 17.87
N ARG A 798 -13.61 5.01 17.78
CA ARG A 798 -14.40 5.27 16.58
C ARG A 798 -15.68 6.06 16.90
N TRP A 799 -16.30 6.65 15.88
CA TRP A 799 -17.57 7.35 16.04
C TRP A 799 -18.72 6.41 16.42
N ALA A 800 -19.54 6.81 17.39
CA ALA A 800 -20.69 6.05 17.88
C ALA A 800 -22.02 6.46 17.23
N ASP A 801 -22.10 7.68 16.69
CA ASP A 801 -23.31 8.23 16.08
C ASP A 801 -23.02 8.86 14.69
N PRO A 802 -23.99 8.81 13.75
CA PRO A 802 -23.83 9.35 12.40
C PRO A 802 -23.69 10.88 12.34
N CYS A 803 -24.00 11.58 13.44
CA CYS A 803 -23.81 13.02 13.56
C CYS A 803 -22.41 13.40 14.08
N GLN A 804 -21.53 12.42 14.31
CA GLN A 804 -20.14 12.57 14.78
C GLN A 804 -20.05 13.40 16.06
N THR A 805 -20.88 13.08 17.05
CA THR A 805 -20.94 13.81 18.32
C THR A 805 -20.35 13.03 19.51
N THR A 806 -20.25 11.71 19.41
CA THR A 806 -19.89 10.79 20.50
C THR A 806 -18.88 9.73 20.04
N LEU A 807 -17.89 9.39 20.87
CA LEU A 807 -16.88 8.35 20.59
C LEU A 807 -17.09 7.08 21.44
N VAL A 808 -16.77 5.92 20.87
CA VAL A 808 -16.72 4.62 21.57
C VAL A 808 -15.34 3.99 21.45
N ASP A 809 -14.96 3.24 22.49
CA ASP A 809 -13.68 2.52 22.57
C ASP A 809 -13.67 1.34 21.58
N VAL A 810 -12.52 1.10 20.94
CA VAL A 810 -12.27 -0.04 20.05
C VAL A 810 -11.28 -0.97 20.71
N ASN A 811 -11.68 -2.23 20.92
CA ASN A 811 -10.78 -3.27 21.39
C ASN A 811 -10.11 -3.92 20.19
N LEU A 812 -8.81 -3.69 20.03
CA LEU A 812 -8.00 -4.33 18.99
C LEU A 812 -7.43 -5.67 19.50
N PRO A 813 -7.18 -6.65 18.61
CA PRO A 813 -6.52 -7.90 18.99
C PRO A 813 -5.13 -7.63 19.57
N PRO A 814 -4.68 -8.40 20.57
CA PRO A 814 -3.31 -8.28 21.09
C PRO A 814 -2.28 -8.61 20.01
N THR A 815 -1.24 -7.80 19.89
CA THR A 815 -0.17 -7.94 18.90
C THR A 815 1.10 -8.51 19.53
N ASP A 816 1.09 -9.74 20.05
CA ASP A 816 2.29 -10.48 20.54
C ASP A 816 3.40 -9.61 21.22
N GLY A 817 3.03 -8.63 22.06
CA GLY A 817 3.95 -7.74 22.79
C GLY A 817 4.46 -6.49 22.04
N TRP A 818 4.02 -6.24 20.81
CA TRP A 818 4.41 -5.09 19.96
C TRP A 818 3.51 -3.85 20.11
N ASP A 819 2.48 -3.92 20.95
CA ASP A 819 1.54 -2.83 21.29
C ASP A 819 2.03 -1.90 22.40
N HIS A 820 3.20 -2.17 23.00
CA HIS A 820 3.75 -1.37 24.07
C HIS A 820 5.30 -1.33 24.09
N ILE A 821 5.87 -0.32 24.79
CA ILE A 821 7.32 -0.18 25.02
C ILE A 821 7.57 -0.04 26.52
N ILE A 822 8.56 -0.77 27.04
CA ILE A 822 9.04 -0.63 28.41
C ILE A 822 10.39 0.11 28.44
N LEU A 823 10.48 1.19 29.22
CA LEU A 823 11.62 2.11 29.24
C LEU A 823 12.06 2.46 30.67
N LEU A 824 13.37 2.44 30.94
CA LEU A 824 13.96 2.89 32.21
C LEU A 824 14.44 4.34 32.11
N ILE A 825 13.86 5.21 32.94
CA ILE A 825 14.27 6.62 33.10
C ILE A 825 15.17 6.73 34.32
N ASP A 826 16.39 7.24 34.13
CA ASP A 826 17.34 7.54 35.21
C ASP A 826 18.02 8.90 34.96
N ASN A 827 17.50 9.90 35.65
CA ASN A 827 18.01 11.27 35.68
C ASN A 827 18.99 11.52 36.85
N ASN A 828 19.57 10.49 37.49
CA ASN A 828 20.54 10.69 38.58
C ASN A 828 21.81 11.42 38.09
N PRO A 829 22.40 12.32 38.90
CA PRO A 829 23.58 13.08 38.49
C PRO A 829 24.86 12.24 38.55
N VAL A 830 25.84 12.59 37.72
CA VAL A 830 27.23 12.10 37.84
C VAL A 830 27.96 12.91 38.90
N THR A 831 28.77 12.25 39.71
CA THR A 831 29.72 12.88 40.63
C THR A 831 31.10 12.94 39.97
N ALA A 832 31.69 14.12 39.88
CA ALA A 832 33.09 14.34 39.49
C ALA A 832 33.74 15.22 40.56
N THR A 833 34.80 14.76 41.22
CA THR A 833 35.49 15.48 42.29
C THR A 833 36.98 15.14 42.33
N ILE A 834 37.84 16.16 42.47
CA ILE A 834 39.26 16.04 42.80
C ILE A 834 39.40 16.31 44.30
N HIS A 835 39.68 15.27 45.10
CA HIS A 835 39.69 15.36 46.56
C HIS A 835 40.94 16.03 47.11
N ASN A 836 42.11 15.66 46.56
CA ASN A 836 43.39 16.27 46.93
C ASN A 836 44.43 16.06 45.81
N VAL A 837 45.47 16.88 45.86
CA VAL A 837 46.69 16.72 45.07
C VAL A 837 47.86 16.64 46.03
N LYS A 838 48.74 15.64 45.89
CA LYS A 838 49.91 15.44 46.76
C LYS A 838 51.21 15.56 45.98
N TYR A 839 52.26 15.94 46.70
CA TYR A 839 53.61 16.13 46.19
C TYR A 839 54.65 15.73 47.25
N ASP A 840 55.70 15.02 46.82
CA ASP A 840 56.85 14.64 47.66
C ASP A 840 58.11 15.41 47.22
N PRO A 841 58.52 16.46 47.94
CA PRO A 841 59.71 17.24 47.60
C PRO A 841 61.04 16.57 47.98
N CYS A 842 61.04 15.40 48.62
CA CYS A 842 62.23 14.79 49.22
C CYS A 842 62.81 13.62 48.39
N SER A 843 62.02 12.95 47.54
CA SER A 843 62.50 11.84 46.71
C SER A 843 61.51 11.47 45.59
N PRO A 844 61.96 11.14 44.37
CA PRO A 844 61.11 10.53 43.34
C PRO A 844 60.75 9.06 43.64
N ASN A 845 61.21 8.48 44.76
CA ASN A 845 61.03 7.05 45.11
C ASN A 845 60.28 6.81 46.43
N TYR A 846 59.35 7.69 46.82
CA TYR A 846 58.41 7.50 47.92
C TYR A 846 59.05 7.33 49.31
N ASP A 847 59.18 8.43 50.07
CA ASP A 847 59.53 8.39 51.50
C ASP A 847 58.46 9.14 52.33
N ASP A 848 57.70 8.40 53.14
CA ASP A 848 56.54 8.83 53.96
C ASP A 848 56.70 10.13 54.80
N PRO A 849 57.89 10.52 55.33
CA PRO A 849 57.96 11.71 56.20
C PRO A 849 57.91 13.08 55.48
N CYS A 850 57.89 13.14 54.15
CA CYS A 850 57.80 14.39 53.38
C CYS A 850 56.54 14.52 52.51
N ASP A 851 55.65 13.52 52.52
CA ASP A 851 54.42 13.54 51.72
C ASP A 851 53.45 14.61 52.22
N GLY A 852 53.13 15.59 51.37
CA GLY A 852 52.25 16.70 51.70
C GLY A 852 51.10 16.85 50.71
N GLU A 853 49.87 16.93 51.23
CA GLU A 853 48.73 17.46 50.47
C GLU A 853 49.00 18.93 50.12
N ILE A 854 48.96 19.22 48.83
CA ILE A 854 49.11 20.55 48.27
C ILE A 854 47.73 21.20 48.34
N PRO A 855 47.53 22.28 49.11
CA PRO A 855 46.25 22.97 49.10
C PRO A 855 45.98 23.55 47.70
N GLU A 856 44.71 23.64 47.32
CA GLU A 856 44.33 24.31 46.09
C GLU A 856 44.90 25.73 46.11
N CYS A 857 45.37 26.19 44.95
CA CYS A 857 46.00 27.49 44.77
C CYS A 857 47.37 27.67 45.41
N ALA A 858 47.99 26.60 45.92
CA ALA A 858 49.36 26.67 46.42
C ALA A 858 50.35 27.10 45.31
N ILE A 859 51.47 27.65 45.74
CA ILE A 859 52.65 27.83 44.89
C ILE A 859 53.68 26.81 45.37
N ILE A 860 54.05 25.87 44.52
CA ILE A 860 55.06 24.86 44.81
C ILE A 860 56.22 24.99 43.82
N GLY A 861 57.45 24.82 44.29
CA GLY A 861 58.61 24.76 43.40
C GLY A 861 58.93 23.32 43.08
N LEU A 862 58.71 22.90 41.83
CA LEU A 862 59.13 21.59 41.36
C LEU A 862 60.67 21.52 41.26
N THR A 863 61.25 20.38 41.60
CA THR A 863 62.70 20.18 41.50
C THR A 863 63.11 19.56 40.16
N ASP A 864 62.20 18.84 39.50
CA ASP A 864 62.31 18.33 38.13
C ASP A 864 61.04 18.64 37.30
N ALA A 865 61.19 18.75 35.97
CA ALA A 865 60.07 18.95 35.06
C ALA A 865 59.19 17.70 34.89
N ASN A 866 59.63 16.51 35.34
CA ASN A 866 58.82 15.28 35.31
C ASN A 866 58.43 14.82 36.71
N GLU A 867 58.43 15.72 37.69
CA GLU A 867 58.16 15.32 39.07
C GLU A 867 56.75 14.78 39.25
N ASN A 868 56.60 13.77 40.10
CA ASN A 868 55.34 13.05 40.23
C ASN A 868 54.35 13.80 41.12
N LEU A 869 53.15 14.07 40.60
CA LEU A 869 52.00 14.60 41.33
C LEU A 869 50.92 13.52 41.41
N ARG A 870 50.27 13.42 42.57
CA ARG A 870 49.29 12.38 42.83
C ARG A 870 47.91 12.97 43.10
N PHE A 871 46.91 12.47 42.40
CA PHE A 871 45.54 13.00 42.38
C PHE A 871 44.58 11.96 42.94
N THR A 872 43.92 12.26 44.05
CA THR A 872 42.81 11.41 44.53
C THR A 872 41.51 11.93 43.92
N ILE A 873 40.83 11.10 43.13
CA ILE A 873 39.62 11.51 42.40
C ILE A 873 38.40 10.62 42.68
N THR A 874 37.22 11.17 42.43
CA THR A 874 35.96 10.41 42.29
C THR A 874 35.27 10.84 41.01
N ALA A 875 35.04 9.90 40.09
CA ALA A 875 34.23 10.09 38.91
C ALA A 875 33.26 8.91 38.84
N LYS A 876 32.00 9.13 39.24
CA LYS A 876 31.03 8.04 39.35
C LYS A 876 29.58 8.39 39.00
N HIS A 877 28.84 7.39 38.54
CA HIS A 877 27.38 7.43 38.41
C HIS A 877 26.71 6.52 39.44
N ALA A 878 25.65 6.98 40.11
CA ALA A 878 25.05 6.27 41.24
C ALA A 878 24.54 4.84 40.92
N ASN A 879 24.06 4.65 39.68
CA ASN A 879 23.49 3.37 39.21
C ASN A 879 24.40 2.64 38.20
N GLY A 880 25.70 2.95 38.18
CA GLY A 880 26.64 2.22 37.32
C GLY A 880 26.54 2.56 35.84
N TYR A 881 26.09 3.76 35.48
CA TYR A 881 25.92 4.18 34.10
C TYR A 881 27.00 5.18 33.63
N LEU A 882 28.20 5.14 34.19
CA LEU A 882 29.28 5.98 33.68
C LEU A 882 29.77 5.46 32.31
N ARG A 883 30.09 6.36 31.37
CA ARG A 883 30.67 6.03 30.05
C ARG A 883 32.17 6.17 30.07
N LYS A 884 32.65 7.31 30.54
CA LYS A 884 34.05 7.72 30.47
C LYS A 884 34.32 8.76 31.54
N TRP A 885 35.57 8.82 31.99
CA TRP A 885 36.10 9.99 32.68
C TRP A 885 37.54 10.26 32.22
N VAL A 886 37.95 11.52 32.29
CA VAL A 886 39.28 12.00 31.92
C VAL A 886 39.74 13.02 32.95
N LEU A 887 40.88 12.75 33.59
CA LEU A 887 41.65 13.71 34.36
C LEU A 887 42.76 14.27 33.45
N ASP A 888 42.64 15.52 33.07
CA ASP A 888 43.61 16.22 32.23
C ASP A 888 44.09 17.52 32.86
N ALA A 889 45.13 18.10 32.28
CA ALA A 889 45.74 19.33 32.76
C ALA A 889 45.79 20.39 31.68
N LEU A 890 45.49 21.63 32.06
CA LEU A 890 45.77 22.84 31.30
C LEU A 890 46.78 23.69 32.06
N TYR A 891 47.63 24.44 31.37
CA TYR A 891 48.57 25.35 32.02
C TYR A 891 48.87 26.62 31.25
N GLY A 892 49.31 27.65 31.98
CA GLY A 892 49.43 29.01 31.47
C GLY A 892 48.14 29.39 30.74
N LYS A 893 48.25 30.06 29.58
CA LYS A 893 47.09 30.35 28.73
C LYS A 893 46.45 29.07 28.13
N ASN A 894 45.69 28.26 28.87
CA ASN A 894 44.94 27.08 28.38
C ASN A 894 45.72 26.09 27.49
N ARG A 895 47.04 25.96 27.66
CA ARG A 895 47.80 24.96 26.92
C ARG A 895 47.45 23.58 27.46
N TYR A 896 47.05 22.68 26.57
CA TYR A 896 46.76 21.30 26.94
C TYR A 896 48.06 20.61 27.31
N ALA A 897 48.22 20.28 28.59
CA ALA A 897 49.40 19.57 29.10
C ALA A 897 49.31 18.07 28.83
N GLY A 898 48.12 17.54 28.51
CA GLY A 898 47.90 16.11 28.30
C GLY A 898 46.92 15.49 29.31
N VAL A 899 46.69 14.19 29.16
CA VAL A 899 45.86 13.39 30.07
C VAL A 899 46.74 12.83 31.18
N ILE A 900 46.37 13.06 32.44
CA ILE A 900 47.04 12.43 33.59
C ILE A 900 46.55 11.00 33.73
N ALA A 901 45.23 10.81 33.77
CA ALA A 901 44.60 9.52 33.83
C ALA A 901 43.24 9.57 33.14
N SER A 902 42.80 8.45 32.58
CA SER A 902 41.46 8.32 32.03
C SER A 902 41.05 6.86 32.02
N ASP A 903 39.76 6.62 32.13
CA ASP A 903 39.22 5.30 31.92
C ASP A 903 37.89 5.42 31.16
N SER A 904 37.51 4.34 30.49
CA SER A 904 36.28 4.27 29.72
C SER A 904 35.66 2.90 29.91
N TYR A 905 34.34 2.89 30.00
CA TYR A 905 33.58 1.66 30.02
C TYR A 905 33.94 0.79 28.82
N THR A 906 34.26 -0.47 29.08
CA THR A 906 34.45 -1.51 28.06
C THR A 906 33.21 -2.42 28.06
N PRO A 907 32.65 -2.80 26.89
CA PRO A 907 31.36 -3.51 26.83
C PRO A 907 31.35 -4.93 27.41
N VAL A 908 31.32 -5.09 28.74
CA VAL A 908 31.26 -6.38 29.44
C VAL A 908 29.86 -6.66 30.00
N SER A 909 29.55 -7.92 30.30
CA SER A 909 28.31 -8.30 30.99
C SER A 909 28.64 -8.59 32.47
N PRO A 910 27.93 -8.01 33.46
CA PRO A 910 26.80 -7.09 33.31
C PRO A 910 27.24 -5.67 32.91
N PRO A 911 26.36 -4.87 32.28
CA PRO A 911 26.74 -3.62 31.62
C PRO A 911 26.94 -2.45 32.60
N TYR A 912 27.34 -2.68 33.85
CA TYR A 912 27.47 -1.65 34.87
C TYR A 912 28.94 -1.22 35.04
N TRP A 913 29.15 0.08 35.05
CA TRP A 913 30.42 0.69 35.45
C TRP A 913 30.14 1.94 36.26
N ASP A 914 30.39 1.82 37.57
CA ASP A 914 30.24 2.92 38.51
C ASP A 914 31.26 4.01 38.25
N GLY A 915 32.42 3.69 37.68
CA GLY A 915 33.57 4.57 37.56
C GLY A 915 34.55 4.36 38.70
N VAL A 916 35.14 5.44 39.21
CA VAL A 916 36.17 5.41 40.26
C VAL A 916 35.75 6.24 41.46
N GLN A 917 36.08 5.77 42.65
CA GLN A 917 35.78 6.46 43.91
C GLN A 917 37.02 6.48 44.80
N GLU A 918 37.41 7.69 45.22
CA GLU A 918 38.59 7.97 46.06
C GLU A 918 39.85 7.23 45.61
N GLN A 919 40.07 7.17 44.28
CA GLN A 919 41.20 6.46 43.69
C GLN A 919 42.33 7.45 43.41
N GLU A 920 43.56 7.09 43.82
CA GLU A 920 44.78 7.89 43.57
C GLU A 920 45.38 7.52 42.20
N TYR A 921 45.75 8.54 41.42
CA TYR A 921 46.45 8.43 40.14
C TYR A 921 47.72 9.28 40.14
N GLN A 922 48.79 8.76 39.53
CA GLN A 922 50.09 9.42 39.50
C GLN A 922 50.36 10.02 38.13
N SER A 923 50.94 11.22 38.08
CA SER A 923 51.26 11.87 36.81
C SER A 923 52.38 11.19 36.05
N GLU A 924 53.30 10.52 36.75
CA GLU A 924 54.40 9.75 36.14
C GLU A 924 53.92 8.52 35.34
N ASP A 925 52.73 8.00 35.66
CA ASP A 925 52.12 6.87 34.96
C ASP A 925 51.51 7.29 33.60
N SER A 926 51.42 8.60 33.33
CA SER A 926 50.89 9.10 32.07
C SER A 926 51.86 8.92 30.91
N THR A 927 51.35 8.45 29.79
CA THR A 927 52.08 8.36 28.52
C THR A 927 51.81 9.54 27.58
N SER A 928 50.94 10.48 27.98
CA SER A 928 50.46 11.57 27.13
C SER A 928 50.55 12.96 27.79
N LEU A 929 51.14 13.04 28.97
CA LEU A 929 51.38 14.27 29.71
C LEU A 929 52.75 14.85 29.33
N ASP A 930 52.77 16.11 28.93
CA ASP A 930 53.99 16.88 28.70
C ASP A 930 54.71 17.16 30.02
N PRO A 931 56.06 17.32 30.03
CA PRO A 931 56.78 17.76 31.21
C PRO A 931 56.21 19.07 31.78
N TRP A 932 56.20 19.18 33.11
CA TRP A 932 55.74 20.34 33.86
C TRP A 932 56.55 21.59 33.52
N GLU A 933 55.82 22.66 33.26
CA GLU A 933 56.34 24.00 33.06
C GLU A 933 56.12 24.82 34.34
N GLN A 934 56.98 25.81 34.55
CA GLN A 934 56.98 26.69 35.72
C GLN A 934 55.84 27.73 35.65
N CYS A 935 54.59 27.27 35.70
CA CYS A 935 53.39 28.05 35.35
C CYS A 935 52.17 27.64 36.20
N ALA A 936 51.08 28.43 36.14
CA ALA A 936 49.80 28.07 36.76
C ALA A 936 49.08 26.98 35.94
N TYR A 937 48.59 25.96 36.61
CA TYR A 937 47.88 24.80 36.09
C TYR A 937 46.43 24.77 36.60
N GLN A 938 45.55 24.29 35.73
CA GLN A 938 44.20 23.87 36.03
C GLN A 938 44.09 22.38 35.70
N PHE A 939 43.92 21.56 36.71
CA PHE A 939 43.58 20.16 36.55
C PHE A 939 42.07 20.02 36.41
N ARG A 940 41.61 19.25 35.44
CA ARG A 940 40.18 19.08 35.15
C ARG A 940 39.84 17.60 35.17
N LEU A 941 38.89 17.25 36.02
CA LEU A 941 38.26 15.94 35.98
C LEU A 941 36.92 16.04 35.27
N ARG A 942 36.81 15.46 34.07
CA ARG A 942 35.59 15.43 33.27
C ARG A 942 34.99 14.03 33.29
N ALA A 943 33.72 13.90 33.65
CA ALA A 943 33.01 12.63 33.69
C ALA A 943 31.73 12.68 32.84
N TRP A 944 31.39 11.57 32.19
CA TRP A 944 30.27 11.44 31.26
C TRP A 944 29.43 10.22 31.60
N ALA A 945 28.14 10.41 31.87
CA ALA A 945 27.16 9.31 31.94
C ALA A 945 26.84 8.77 30.55
N ARG A 946 26.43 7.49 30.50
CA ARG A 946 25.76 6.89 29.36
C ARG A 946 24.30 7.31 29.42
N THR A 947 23.84 8.06 28.42
CA THR A 947 22.42 8.31 28.18
C THR A 947 22.08 7.99 26.74
N THR A 948 20.99 7.29 26.43
CA THR A 948 20.59 7.00 25.04
C THR A 948 19.44 7.91 24.57
N ASN A 949 19.41 8.24 23.28
CA ASN A 949 18.27 8.86 22.60
C ASN A 949 17.42 7.84 21.81
N GLY A 950 17.75 6.55 21.93
CA GLY A 950 17.14 5.46 21.16
C GLY A 950 17.95 4.97 19.96
N THR A 951 18.93 5.74 19.46
CA THR A 951 19.74 5.37 18.26
C THR A 951 21.23 5.60 18.49
N ASN A 952 21.87 4.77 19.32
CA ASN A 952 23.33 4.74 19.51
C ASN A 952 24.05 6.07 19.87
N TYR A 953 23.33 7.18 20.00
CA TYR A 953 23.90 8.46 20.36
C TYR A 953 23.91 8.58 21.86
N VAL A 954 25.06 8.23 22.43
CA VAL A 954 25.33 8.54 23.83
C VAL A 954 25.66 10.02 23.96
N TYR A 955 24.65 10.84 24.26
CA TYR A 955 24.91 12.20 24.75
C TYR A 955 25.65 12.12 26.08
N SER A 956 26.51 13.11 26.30
CA SER A 956 27.39 13.13 27.45
C SER A 956 27.31 14.52 28.07
N ALA A 957 26.63 14.66 29.22
CA ALA A 957 26.76 15.85 30.03
C ALA A 957 28.13 15.78 30.73
N SER A 958 29.02 16.74 30.48
CA SER A 958 30.30 16.82 31.17
C SER A 958 30.08 17.40 32.56
N PHE A 959 30.36 16.61 33.59
CA PHE A 959 30.52 17.11 34.95
C PHE A 959 32.00 17.34 35.14
N SER A 960 32.37 18.57 35.49
CA SER A 960 33.76 18.98 35.63
C SER A 960 34.03 19.47 37.03
N ASP A 961 35.07 18.92 37.66
CA ASP A 961 35.69 19.53 38.82
C ASP A 961 37.10 20.01 38.45
N HIS A 962 37.49 21.14 39.02
CA HIS A 962 38.74 21.83 38.70
C HIS A 962 39.60 21.97 39.95
N TYR A 963 40.91 21.79 39.80
CA TYR A 963 41.88 22.03 40.87
C TYR A 963 43.01 22.92 40.35
N TYR A 964 43.27 24.04 41.00
CA TYR A 964 44.25 25.02 40.55
C TYR A 964 45.56 24.94 41.34
N LEU A 965 46.72 25.07 40.66
CA LEU A 965 48.04 24.97 41.28
C LEU A 965 49.10 25.77 40.50
N ASP A 966 50.07 26.43 41.14
CA ASP A 966 51.17 27.14 40.46
C ASP A 966 52.52 26.49 40.75
N PHE A 967 53.24 26.07 39.70
CA PHE A 967 54.56 25.43 39.79
C PHE A 967 55.75 26.41 39.82
N GLY A 968 55.48 27.71 39.96
CA GLY A 968 56.46 28.75 40.26
C GLY A 968 56.92 29.53 39.03
N VAL A 969 56.69 30.86 39.05
CA VAL A 969 57.02 31.94 38.08
C VAL A 969 56.22 32.05 36.77
N THR A 970 55.15 32.85 36.82
CA THR A 970 54.27 33.37 35.75
C THR A 970 54.95 33.83 34.44
N THR A 971 55.43 32.91 33.61
CA THR A 971 56.06 33.26 32.31
C THR A 971 55.46 32.56 31.08
N CYS A 972 54.46 31.68 31.24
CA CYS A 972 53.79 30.98 30.13
C CYS A 972 52.63 31.77 29.49
N MET A 973 52.88 32.55 28.42
CA MET A 973 51.83 33.33 27.74
C MET A 973 51.67 33.04 26.22
N ARG A 974 50.96 31.98 25.76
CA ARG A 974 50.49 31.86 24.33
C ARG A 974 49.22 30.99 24.02
N ALA A 975 47.98 31.35 24.42
CA ALA A 975 46.72 30.89 23.78
C ALA A 975 45.55 31.88 24.01
N ASP A 976 44.47 31.72 23.24
CA ASP A 976 43.28 32.60 23.12
C ASP A 976 42.12 31.98 23.91
N ILE A 977 41.82 32.55 25.08
CA ILE A 977 40.93 32.00 26.12
C ILE A 977 39.51 32.54 25.97
N ASP A 978 39.36 33.78 25.51
CA ASP A 978 38.05 34.40 25.30
C ASP A 978 37.38 33.95 23.98
N GLY A 979 38.08 33.16 23.17
CA GLY A 979 37.59 32.61 21.91
C GLY A 979 37.49 33.65 20.79
N SER A 980 38.24 34.75 20.89
CA SER A 980 38.20 35.88 19.96
C SER A 980 38.99 35.67 18.66
N GLY A 981 39.72 34.56 18.55
CA GLY A 981 40.64 34.24 17.46
C GLY A 981 42.04 34.87 17.59
N MET A 982 42.36 35.54 18.70
CA MET A 982 43.64 36.24 18.92
C MET A 982 44.26 35.92 20.28
N VAL A 983 45.56 35.63 20.30
CA VAL A 983 46.31 35.41 21.55
C VAL A 983 46.89 36.74 22.05
N ASP A 984 46.23 37.40 23.00
CA ASP A 984 46.61 38.71 23.53
C ASP A 984 46.64 38.79 25.07
N LEU A 985 46.65 40.00 25.64
CA LEU A 985 46.74 40.23 27.09
C LEU A 985 45.41 40.02 27.84
N ARG A 986 44.28 39.95 27.13
CA ARG A 986 42.95 39.68 27.69
C ARG A 986 42.81 38.22 28.08
N ASP A 987 43.38 37.31 27.29
CA ASP A 987 43.44 35.88 27.62
C ASP A 987 44.29 35.61 28.86
N ALA A 988 45.42 36.34 28.99
CA ALA A 988 46.22 36.29 30.21
C ALA A 988 45.39 36.79 31.40
N ALA A 989 44.63 37.88 31.22
CA ALA A 989 43.76 38.40 32.26
C ALA A 989 42.62 37.44 32.62
N GLU A 990 42.08 36.65 31.69
CA GLU A 990 40.97 35.71 31.96
C GLU A 990 41.42 34.46 32.70
N LEU A 991 42.57 33.87 32.36
CA LEU A 991 43.18 32.82 33.18
C LEU A 991 43.57 33.36 34.56
N PHE A 992 44.23 34.52 34.62
CA PHE A 992 44.56 35.16 35.89
C PHE A 992 43.30 35.49 36.68
N ASN A 993 42.22 35.96 36.06
CA ASN A 993 40.96 36.23 36.74
C ASN A 993 40.33 34.92 37.22
N HIS A 994 40.31 33.84 36.45
CA HIS A 994 39.78 32.56 36.92
C HIS A 994 40.61 31.98 38.08
N TYR A 995 41.94 32.07 38.00
CA TYR A 995 42.82 31.69 39.10
C TYR A 995 42.61 32.62 40.30
N LEU A 996 42.67 33.95 40.15
CA LEU A 996 42.53 34.94 41.23
C LEU A 996 41.10 35.01 41.82
N ASP A 997 40.05 34.75 41.04
CA ASP A 997 38.66 34.68 41.51
C ASP A 997 38.43 33.43 42.34
N THR A 998 39.06 32.30 41.97
CA THR A 998 38.96 31.02 42.68
C THR A 998 39.89 30.99 43.89
N CYS A 999 41.10 31.51 43.74
CA CYS A 999 42.22 31.40 44.69
C CYS A 999 42.45 32.62 45.57
N GLY A 1000 41.84 33.76 45.23
CA GLY A 1000 42.17 35.05 45.82
C GLY A 1000 43.47 35.67 45.27
N PRO A 1001 43.77 36.93 45.65
CA PRO A 1001 44.92 37.71 45.16
C PRO A 1001 46.29 37.28 45.72
#